data_AF-A0A6C0G6M3-F1
#
_entry.id   AF-A0A6C0G6M3-F1
#
_cell.length_a   1.000
_cell.length_b   1.000
_cell.length_c   1.000
_cell.angle_alpha   90.00
_cell.angle_beta   90.00
_cell.angle_gamma   90.00
#
_symmetry.space_group_name_H-M   'P 1'
#
loop_
_entity.id
_entity.type
_entity.pdbx_description
1 polymer ?
#
loop_
_entity_poly.entity_id
_entity_poly.type
_entity_poly.pdbx_seq_one_letter_code
_entity_poly.pdbx_strand_id
1 'polypeptide(L)'
;MEPQMVRPIHHVRFVTAAALFDGHDASINIMRRILQASGVEVIHLGHNRSVQEVTDAAIQEDVQGIAISSYQGGHIEYLTYMHDVLQQAGAGHIRIFAGGGGVIVPAEIKALHEYGIARVFSPDDGREMGLQGMINYMIQACDFKPPRQAAEELAALQSRSRSAAARLISLAEDQASKAQLDDAETAVLAQLRANAPAAASVPVLGITGTGGAGKSSLTDELVRRYLDRFPDRSIAVISIDPTKLKSGGALLGDRIRMNAVHGPRVFMRSMATRGSKSEISEAATDAVAVAKQAGYDFVIVETSGIGQGGAAIVDISDVTMYVMTSEFGAASQLEKIDMLDYADIIVINKFERRGSEDALRDVRKQFKRSRQAFDIPDERLPVFGTIASQFNDSGTTELFRELMRIVEAKTGGSWALPEADDWLPGAAGAASNPAASTAADAAGNASKQASKNNSKHETINDMMKTTIIPPERTGYLSEIIHAVRRYRAFAEEQVAAARKLAALRTARQQIAADDGSHLSEAEAVLFAARLDAMIAACEAGMHPDSRRLLEAWPSVRETYGQERLIANVRGKEVVTELTVHSLSGSRIPRVSLPKFEDDGELLRWLLKENLPGSFPYTAGVFPFKRTDEEPKRQFAGEGTPERTNRRFHYLCRNDDAKRLSTAFDSVTLYGQDPSEQPDIYGKIGNSGVNVCSLDDMKKLYDGFDLCHPAVSVSMTINGPAPAILAMFMNTAIDQQVDRFAAKHGRQPDAAEYAAIKAATLQSVRGTVQADILKEDQGQNTCIFSTEFALKMMGDVQQYFIDHRVHHYYSVSISGYHIAEAGANPITQLAFTLANGFTYVEYYLSRGMRIDDFAPNLSFFFSNGLDPEYCVMGRVARRIWAVVMKHKYGANERSQKLKYHIQTSGRSLHAQEMDFNDIRTTLQALMAIYDNCNSLHTNAYDEAVTTPTESSVRRAMAIQLIINRELGLAKNENPLQGSYIVEELTDLMEEAVLLEFQRLHDRGGVLGAMETGYQRGKIQDESLHYEQLKHSGELPIIGVNAFVDPNPARQPDDIELARSTEAEKREQIRHLAAFRQQHQDGSEAALERLKQAARQDGNVFEALMDVVKSASLGQITRALYEVGGQYRRNM
;
A
#
# COMPACT_ATOMS: atom_id res chain seq x y z
N MET A 1 -9.10 -33.61 -15.13
CA MET A 1 -8.93 -33.01 -16.47
C MET A 1 -9.15 -31.52 -16.29
N GLU A 2 -8.24 -30.67 -16.75
CA GLU A 2 -8.48 -29.22 -16.73
C GLU A 2 -9.68 -28.88 -17.63
N PRO A 3 -10.61 -28.02 -17.18
CA PRO A 3 -11.75 -27.63 -17.99
C PRO A 3 -11.30 -26.85 -19.23
N GLN A 4 -11.81 -27.22 -20.40
CA GLN A 4 -11.53 -26.49 -21.64
C GLN A 4 -12.12 -25.07 -21.59
N MET A 5 -11.37 -24.09 -22.09
CA MET A 5 -11.77 -22.69 -22.14
C MET A 5 -12.98 -22.48 -23.06
N VAL A 6 -14.02 -21.81 -22.57
CA VAL A 6 -15.21 -21.41 -23.34
C VAL A 6 -15.03 -19.99 -23.87
N ARG A 7 -15.30 -19.78 -25.17
CA ARG A 7 -15.37 -18.45 -25.79
C ARG A 7 -16.82 -18.04 -26.01
N PRO A 8 -17.20 -16.79 -25.71
CA PRO A 8 -18.57 -16.33 -25.90
C PRO A 8 -18.89 -16.13 -27.39
N ILE A 9 -20.18 -16.26 -27.72
CA ILE A 9 -20.74 -15.94 -29.05
C ILE A 9 -20.94 -14.43 -29.17
N HIS A 10 -21.46 -13.78 -28.14
CA HIS A 10 -21.66 -12.33 -28.07
C HIS A 10 -20.42 -11.62 -27.50
N HIS A 11 -20.36 -10.30 -27.68
CA HIS A 11 -19.38 -9.47 -26.97
C HIS A 11 -19.77 -9.35 -25.49
N VAL A 12 -19.31 -10.30 -24.68
CA VAL A 12 -19.55 -10.32 -23.24
C VAL A 12 -18.65 -9.30 -22.55
N ARG A 13 -19.27 -8.42 -21.75
CA ARG A 13 -18.62 -7.40 -20.95
C ARG A 13 -18.85 -7.67 -19.47
N PHE A 14 -17.83 -7.44 -18.65
CA PHE A 14 -17.90 -7.58 -17.19
C PHE A 14 -17.38 -6.34 -16.48
N VAL A 15 -18.10 -5.90 -15.44
CA VAL A 15 -17.52 -5.04 -14.40
C VAL A 15 -16.93 -5.91 -13.30
N THR A 16 -15.69 -5.66 -12.90
CA THR A 16 -15.01 -6.40 -11.81
C THR A 16 -14.53 -5.43 -10.73
N ALA A 17 -14.82 -5.73 -9.46
CA ALA A 17 -14.40 -4.90 -8.32
C ALA A 17 -14.25 -5.69 -7.01
N ALA A 18 -13.51 -5.14 -6.05
CA ALA A 18 -13.66 -5.48 -4.64
C ALA A 18 -14.70 -4.56 -3.98
N ALA A 19 -15.45 -5.09 -3.01
CA ALA A 19 -16.52 -4.38 -2.32
C ALA A 19 -16.02 -3.13 -1.55
N LEU A 20 -16.96 -2.34 -1.03
CA LEU A 20 -16.62 -1.11 -0.30
C LEU A 20 -15.76 -1.44 0.93
N PHE A 21 -14.73 -0.62 1.16
CA PHE A 21 -13.74 -0.79 2.23
C PHE A 21 -13.03 -2.14 2.21
N ASP A 22 -12.98 -2.79 1.05
CA ASP A 22 -12.25 -4.03 0.85
C ASP A 22 -11.00 -3.80 -0.01
N GLY A 23 -9.84 -4.12 0.56
CA GLY A 23 -8.54 -4.07 -0.10
C GLY A 23 -8.12 -5.40 -0.74
N HIS A 24 -8.87 -6.49 -0.52
CA HIS A 24 -8.51 -7.83 -1.00
C HIS A 24 -8.78 -8.00 -2.49
N ASP A 25 -7.89 -7.49 -3.33
CA ASP A 25 -8.03 -7.54 -4.79
C ASP A 25 -7.32 -8.75 -5.45
N ALA A 26 -6.56 -9.54 -4.69
CA ALA A 26 -5.80 -10.66 -5.22
C ALA A 26 -6.68 -11.67 -5.98
N SER A 27 -7.81 -12.06 -5.40
CA SER A 27 -8.74 -13.02 -6.02
C SER A 27 -9.41 -12.47 -7.27
N ILE A 28 -9.95 -11.25 -7.21
CA ILE A 28 -10.62 -10.63 -8.37
C ILE A 28 -9.63 -10.33 -9.51
N ASN A 29 -8.36 -10.03 -9.20
CA ASN A 29 -7.30 -9.87 -10.19
C ASN A 29 -7.01 -11.19 -10.95
N ILE A 30 -7.01 -12.33 -10.26
CA ILE A 30 -6.89 -13.64 -10.91
C ILE A 30 -8.11 -13.90 -11.81
N MET A 31 -9.33 -13.69 -11.29
CA MET A 31 -10.57 -13.94 -12.04
C MET A 31 -10.66 -13.09 -13.31
N ARG A 32 -10.35 -11.79 -13.24
CA ARG A 32 -10.39 -10.92 -14.43
C ARG A 32 -9.37 -11.31 -15.51
N ARG A 33 -8.20 -11.82 -15.12
CA ARG A 33 -7.17 -12.26 -16.07
C ARG A 33 -7.67 -13.47 -16.87
N ILE A 34 -8.36 -14.39 -16.22
CA ILE A 34 -8.94 -15.58 -16.85
C ILE A 34 -10.16 -15.20 -17.72
N LEU A 35 -11.01 -14.28 -17.27
CA LEU A 35 -12.09 -13.69 -18.09
C LEU A 35 -11.55 -13.07 -19.39
N GLN A 36 -10.53 -12.19 -19.27
CA GLN A 36 -9.90 -11.55 -20.43
C GLN A 36 -9.27 -12.58 -21.38
N ALA A 37 -8.63 -13.61 -20.84
CA ALA A 37 -8.02 -14.69 -21.64
C ALA A 37 -9.09 -15.50 -22.40
N SER A 38 -10.30 -15.59 -21.86
CA SER A 38 -11.44 -16.31 -22.44
C SER A 38 -12.25 -15.47 -23.45
N GLY A 39 -11.83 -14.24 -23.75
CA GLY A 39 -12.44 -13.40 -24.78
C GLY A 39 -13.41 -12.33 -24.27
N VAL A 40 -13.46 -12.10 -22.96
CA VAL A 40 -14.33 -11.09 -22.33
C VAL A 40 -13.68 -9.70 -22.35
N GLU A 41 -14.49 -8.67 -22.53
CA GLU A 41 -14.11 -7.26 -22.30
C GLU A 41 -14.32 -6.93 -20.81
N VAL A 42 -13.24 -6.72 -20.06
CA VAL A 42 -13.31 -6.52 -18.61
C VAL A 42 -13.07 -5.05 -18.25
N ILE A 43 -14.08 -4.40 -17.70
CA ILE A 43 -14.00 -3.09 -17.07
C ILE A 43 -13.61 -3.33 -15.60
N HIS A 44 -12.36 -3.10 -15.28
CA HIS A 44 -11.86 -3.31 -13.92
C HIS A 44 -11.93 -2.00 -13.14
N LEU A 45 -12.58 -2.01 -11.97
CA LEU A 45 -12.69 -0.83 -11.10
C LEU A 45 -11.67 -0.86 -9.95
N GLY A 46 -10.93 -1.95 -9.78
CA GLY A 46 -10.01 -2.15 -8.66
C GLY A 46 -10.74 -2.53 -7.38
N HIS A 47 -10.30 -1.96 -6.27
CA HIS A 47 -10.76 -2.28 -4.92
C HIS A 47 -11.50 -1.09 -4.27
N ASN A 48 -12.10 -1.30 -3.09
CA ASN A 48 -12.83 -0.27 -2.34
C ASN A 48 -13.86 0.48 -3.20
N ARG A 49 -14.91 -0.22 -3.66
CA ARG A 49 -15.98 0.38 -4.46
C ARG A 49 -17.33 0.28 -3.78
N SER A 50 -18.05 1.39 -3.70
CA SER A 50 -19.45 1.41 -3.26
C SER A 50 -20.35 0.72 -4.28
N VAL A 51 -21.54 0.29 -3.84
CA VAL A 51 -22.57 -0.25 -4.75
C VAL A 51 -22.87 0.78 -5.82
N GLN A 52 -23.05 2.05 -5.44
CA GLN A 52 -23.38 3.12 -6.38
C GLN A 52 -22.33 3.26 -7.49
N GLU A 53 -21.03 3.23 -7.15
CA GLU A 53 -19.94 3.29 -8.15
C GLU A 53 -19.98 2.09 -9.10
N VAL A 54 -20.19 0.87 -8.57
CA VAL A 54 -20.23 -0.36 -9.37
C VAL A 54 -21.45 -0.37 -10.28
N THR A 55 -22.63 -0.04 -9.76
CA THR A 55 -23.88 -0.08 -10.54
C THR A 55 -23.91 1.03 -11.58
N ASP A 56 -23.45 2.25 -11.25
CA ASP A 56 -23.35 3.32 -12.24
C ASP A 56 -22.39 2.95 -13.36
N ALA A 57 -21.25 2.34 -13.03
CA ALA A 57 -20.33 1.82 -14.05
C ALA A 57 -21.00 0.73 -14.89
N ALA A 58 -21.61 -0.29 -14.26
CA ALA A 58 -22.27 -1.38 -14.98
C ALA A 58 -23.36 -0.90 -15.95
N ILE A 59 -24.14 0.11 -15.54
CA ILE A 59 -25.20 0.70 -16.37
C ILE A 59 -24.61 1.53 -17.52
N GLN A 60 -23.61 2.37 -17.26
CA GLN A 60 -22.97 3.19 -18.30
C GLN A 60 -22.19 2.35 -19.32
N GLU A 61 -21.62 1.24 -18.86
CA GLU A 61 -20.83 0.30 -19.67
C GLU A 61 -21.69 -0.78 -20.36
N ASP A 62 -22.99 -0.84 -20.06
CA ASP A 62 -23.98 -1.79 -20.61
C ASP A 62 -23.51 -3.26 -20.55
N VAL A 63 -23.09 -3.69 -19.36
CA VAL A 63 -22.49 -5.02 -19.16
C VAL A 63 -23.52 -6.13 -18.91
N GLN A 64 -23.16 -7.37 -19.26
CA GLN A 64 -23.98 -8.54 -18.94
C GLN A 64 -23.75 -9.04 -17.51
N GLY A 65 -22.56 -8.82 -16.96
CA GLY A 65 -22.16 -9.38 -15.67
C GLY A 65 -21.36 -8.41 -14.78
N ILE A 66 -21.54 -8.57 -13.48
CA ILE A 66 -20.73 -7.94 -12.43
C ILE A 66 -20.09 -9.05 -11.61
N ALA A 67 -18.79 -8.96 -11.33
CA ALA A 67 -18.09 -9.86 -10.42
C ALA A 67 -17.45 -9.11 -9.26
N ILE A 68 -17.87 -9.48 -8.03
CA ILE A 68 -17.45 -8.85 -6.78
C ILE A 68 -16.63 -9.81 -5.93
N SER A 69 -15.54 -9.30 -5.35
CA SER A 69 -14.88 -9.93 -4.20
C SER A 69 -15.26 -9.21 -2.91
N SER A 70 -15.59 -9.97 -1.86
CA SER A 70 -15.96 -9.42 -0.54
C SER A 70 -15.44 -10.30 0.60
N TYR A 71 -14.37 -9.84 1.26
CA TYR A 71 -13.67 -10.51 2.36
C TYR A 71 -13.82 -9.81 3.71
N GLN A 72 -14.39 -8.60 3.75
CA GLN A 72 -14.53 -7.78 4.97
C GLN A 72 -15.86 -7.97 5.72
N GLY A 73 -16.69 -8.93 5.29
CA GLY A 73 -18.07 -9.04 5.76
C GLY A 73 -18.99 -7.94 5.23
N GLY A 74 -20.26 -7.96 5.68
CA GLY A 74 -21.33 -7.08 5.17
C GLY A 74 -21.75 -7.40 3.72
N HIS A 75 -21.41 -8.59 3.23
CA HIS A 75 -21.68 -9.03 1.86
C HIS A 75 -23.16 -9.25 1.58
N ILE A 76 -23.95 -9.64 2.60
CA ILE A 76 -25.40 -9.75 2.44
C ILE A 76 -25.95 -8.37 2.05
N GLU A 77 -25.76 -7.37 2.91
CA GLU A 77 -26.28 -6.02 2.72
C GLU A 77 -25.76 -5.39 1.42
N TYR A 78 -24.46 -5.57 1.12
CA TYR A 78 -23.84 -5.03 -0.09
C TYR A 78 -24.43 -5.65 -1.38
N LEU A 79 -24.56 -6.97 -1.44
CA LEU A 79 -25.04 -7.65 -2.65
C LEU A 79 -26.54 -7.49 -2.85
N THR A 80 -27.35 -7.53 -1.78
CA THR A 80 -28.79 -7.28 -1.89
C THR A 80 -29.07 -5.84 -2.27
N TYR A 81 -28.33 -4.88 -1.71
CA TYR A 81 -28.43 -3.48 -2.10
C TYR A 81 -28.05 -3.26 -3.57
N MET A 82 -26.98 -3.91 -4.05
CA MET A 82 -26.61 -3.89 -5.46
C MET A 82 -27.72 -4.41 -6.38
N HIS A 83 -28.31 -5.55 -6.02
CA HIS A 83 -29.43 -6.12 -6.75
C HIS A 83 -30.60 -5.12 -6.82
N ASP A 84 -30.98 -4.52 -5.69
CA ASP A 84 -32.10 -3.58 -5.63
C ASP A 84 -31.85 -2.32 -6.46
N VAL A 85 -30.64 -1.75 -6.41
CA VAL A 85 -30.27 -0.57 -7.20
C VAL A 85 -30.35 -0.87 -8.71
N LEU A 86 -29.91 -2.06 -9.14
CA LEU A 86 -30.01 -2.47 -10.55
C LEU A 86 -31.47 -2.68 -10.99
N GLN A 87 -32.30 -3.29 -10.15
CA GLN A 87 -33.73 -3.46 -10.45
C GLN A 87 -34.43 -2.10 -10.58
N GLN A 88 -34.18 -1.19 -9.63
CA GLN A 88 -34.74 0.17 -9.64
C GLN A 88 -34.31 0.98 -10.86
N ALA A 89 -33.08 0.75 -11.35
CA ALA A 89 -32.56 1.41 -12.56
C ALA A 89 -33.00 0.76 -13.88
N GLY A 90 -33.84 -0.29 -13.86
CA GLY A 90 -34.25 -1.01 -15.07
C GLY A 90 -33.11 -1.84 -15.70
N ALA A 91 -32.11 -2.20 -14.90
CA ALA A 91 -30.92 -2.96 -15.27
C ALA A 91 -30.91 -4.36 -14.64
N GLY A 92 -32.07 -4.92 -14.31
CA GLY A 92 -32.21 -6.25 -13.67
C GLY A 92 -31.75 -7.44 -14.52
N HIS A 93 -31.34 -7.23 -15.78
CA HIS A 93 -30.75 -8.25 -16.63
C HIS A 93 -29.26 -8.52 -16.32
N ILE A 94 -28.59 -7.59 -15.62
CA ILE A 94 -27.17 -7.70 -15.29
C ILE A 94 -27.01 -8.77 -14.19
N ARG A 95 -26.19 -9.79 -14.46
CA ARG A 95 -25.98 -10.91 -13.53
C ARG A 95 -24.89 -10.59 -12.51
N ILE A 96 -25.19 -10.74 -11.23
CA ILE A 96 -24.23 -10.50 -10.14
C ILE A 96 -23.57 -11.83 -9.74
N PHE A 97 -22.24 -11.86 -9.76
CA PHE A 97 -21.40 -12.94 -9.27
C PHE A 97 -20.56 -12.45 -8.09
N ALA A 98 -20.34 -13.30 -7.09
CA ALA A 98 -19.50 -12.94 -5.95
C ALA A 98 -18.61 -14.08 -5.45
N GLY A 99 -17.58 -13.73 -4.69
CA GLY A 99 -16.75 -14.65 -3.92
C GLY A 99 -16.12 -13.97 -2.71
N GLY A 100 -15.95 -14.70 -1.61
CA GLY A 100 -15.38 -14.18 -0.36
C GLY A 100 -14.57 -15.21 0.41
N GLY A 101 -14.13 -16.28 -0.25
CA GLY A 101 -13.49 -17.42 0.44
C GLY A 101 -14.43 -18.03 1.48
N GLY A 102 -13.91 -18.30 2.69
CA GLY A 102 -14.70 -18.83 3.81
C GLY A 102 -15.55 -17.80 4.55
N VAL A 103 -15.49 -16.50 4.19
CA VAL A 103 -16.23 -15.43 4.87
C VAL A 103 -17.74 -15.50 4.60
N ILE A 104 -18.12 -15.99 3.40
CA ILE A 104 -19.52 -16.16 3.01
C ILE A 104 -19.92 -17.62 3.24
N VAL A 105 -20.68 -17.88 4.31
CA VAL A 105 -21.01 -19.25 4.72
C VAL A 105 -22.13 -19.85 3.83
N PRO A 106 -22.28 -21.19 3.77
CA PRO A 106 -23.26 -21.84 2.88
C PRO A 106 -24.71 -21.35 3.03
N ALA A 107 -25.14 -21.05 4.26
CA ALA A 107 -26.48 -20.50 4.52
C ALA A 107 -26.68 -19.12 3.87
N GLU A 108 -25.64 -18.28 3.88
CA GLU A 108 -25.65 -16.95 3.26
C GLU A 108 -25.60 -17.04 1.74
N ILE A 109 -24.80 -17.96 1.20
CA ILE A 109 -24.77 -18.27 -0.24
C ILE A 109 -26.19 -18.60 -0.73
N LYS A 110 -26.89 -19.49 -0.01
CA LYS A 110 -28.26 -19.87 -0.33
C LYS A 110 -29.21 -18.67 -0.27
N ALA A 111 -29.14 -17.87 0.79
CA ALA A 111 -29.98 -16.67 0.94
C ALA A 111 -29.75 -15.65 -0.19
N LEU A 112 -28.49 -15.45 -0.61
CA LEU A 112 -28.15 -14.56 -1.73
C LEU A 112 -28.67 -15.09 -3.06
N HIS A 113 -28.61 -16.41 -3.32
CA HIS A 113 -29.18 -17.00 -4.53
C HIS A 113 -30.71 -16.87 -4.55
N GLU A 114 -31.38 -17.10 -3.41
CA GLU A 114 -32.82 -16.92 -3.27
C GLU A 114 -33.25 -15.45 -3.46
N TYR A 115 -32.39 -14.48 -3.12
CA TYR A 115 -32.64 -13.06 -3.32
C TYR A 115 -32.56 -12.62 -4.80
N GLY A 116 -31.69 -13.25 -5.59
CA GLY A 116 -31.49 -12.92 -7.01
C GLY A 116 -30.04 -12.82 -7.47
N ILE A 117 -29.05 -13.11 -6.60
CA ILE A 117 -27.64 -13.15 -7.00
C ILE A 117 -27.40 -14.42 -7.84
N ALA A 118 -26.77 -14.25 -9.02
CA ALA A 118 -26.66 -15.31 -10.02
C ALA A 118 -25.81 -16.49 -9.54
N ARG A 119 -24.66 -16.22 -8.92
CA ARG A 119 -23.82 -17.23 -8.27
C ARG A 119 -22.87 -16.61 -7.26
N VAL A 120 -22.66 -17.29 -6.15
CA VAL A 120 -21.60 -17.01 -5.18
C VAL A 120 -20.74 -18.25 -5.11
N PHE A 121 -19.43 -18.10 -5.36
CA PHE A 121 -18.49 -19.21 -5.41
C PHE A 121 -17.83 -19.42 -4.04
N SER A 122 -17.99 -20.63 -3.51
CA SER A 122 -17.33 -21.11 -2.29
C SER A 122 -15.92 -21.65 -2.57
N PRO A 123 -15.07 -21.83 -1.55
CA PRO A 123 -13.79 -22.53 -1.71
C PRO A 123 -13.93 -23.94 -2.31
N ASP A 124 -15.04 -24.63 -2.02
CA ASP A 124 -15.30 -25.98 -2.54
C ASP A 124 -15.65 -25.95 -4.03
N ASP A 125 -16.39 -24.93 -4.51
CA ASP A 125 -16.61 -24.71 -5.94
C ASP A 125 -15.26 -24.53 -6.67
N GLY A 126 -14.32 -23.80 -6.07
CA GLY A 126 -12.98 -23.60 -6.63
C GLY A 126 -12.20 -24.91 -6.79
N ARG A 127 -12.33 -25.84 -5.83
CA ARG A 127 -11.72 -27.17 -5.87
C ARG A 127 -12.38 -28.07 -6.92
N GLU A 128 -13.71 -28.07 -6.98
CA GLU A 128 -14.48 -28.99 -7.85
C GLU A 128 -14.47 -28.53 -9.32
N MET A 129 -14.67 -27.24 -9.56
CA MET A 129 -14.75 -26.67 -10.90
C MET A 129 -13.36 -26.25 -11.44
N GLY A 130 -12.41 -25.96 -10.56
CA GLY A 130 -11.19 -25.25 -10.92
C GLY A 130 -11.45 -23.78 -11.30
N LEU A 131 -10.39 -22.97 -11.32
CA LEU A 131 -10.49 -21.53 -11.65
C LEU A 131 -11.13 -21.30 -13.04
N GLN A 132 -10.69 -22.05 -14.07
CA GLN A 132 -11.25 -21.93 -15.42
C GLN A 132 -12.71 -22.41 -15.49
N GLY A 133 -13.11 -23.41 -14.71
CA GLY A 133 -14.49 -23.90 -14.69
C GLY A 133 -15.47 -22.87 -14.12
N MET A 134 -15.07 -22.15 -13.05
CA MET A 134 -15.87 -21.04 -12.52
C MET A 134 -16.05 -19.93 -13.57
N ILE A 135 -15.00 -19.57 -14.30
CA ILE A 135 -15.09 -18.57 -15.37
C ILE A 135 -15.95 -19.04 -16.53
N ASN A 136 -15.86 -20.31 -16.94
CA ASN A 136 -16.72 -20.87 -17.98
C ASN A 136 -18.19 -20.74 -17.61
N TYR A 137 -18.55 -21.01 -16.35
CA TYR A 137 -19.91 -20.83 -15.85
C TYR A 137 -20.37 -19.36 -15.95
N MET A 138 -19.52 -18.43 -15.51
CA MET A 138 -19.81 -16.99 -15.59
C MET A 138 -20.04 -16.53 -17.04
N ILE A 139 -19.20 -16.98 -17.98
CA ILE A 139 -19.32 -16.64 -19.39
C ILE A 139 -20.60 -17.21 -19.98
N GLN A 140 -20.88 -18.51 -19.76
CA GLN A 140 -22.09 -19.15 -20.28
C GLN A 140 -23.36 -18.50 -19.74
N ALA A 141 -23.35 -18.06 -18.48
CA ALA A 141 -24.43 -17.28 -17.92
C ALA A 141 -24.55 -15.91 -18.60
N CYS A 142 -23.45 -15.24 -18.95
CA CYS A 142 -23.49 -13.88 -19.49
C CYS A 142 -23.50 -13.78 -21.03
N ASP A 143 -23.49 -14.91 -21.74
CA ASP A 143 -23.43 -14.93 -23.21
C ASP A 143 -24.82 -14.69 -23.86
N PHE A 144 -25.31 -13.46 -23.72
CA PHE A 144 -26.56 -12.99 -24.34
C PHE A 144 -26.44 -11.54 -24.82
N LYS A 145 -27.28 -11.16 -25.79
CA LYS A 145 -27.45 -9.76 -26.22
C LYS A 145 -28.23 -9.00 -25.14
N PRO A 146 -27.70 -7.91 -24.55
CA PRO A 146 -28.43 -7.10 -23.58
C PRO A 146 -29.79 -6.62 -24.13
N PRO A 147 -30.84 -6.56 -23.29
CA PRO A 147 -32.16 -6.14 -23.73
C PRO A 147 -32.14 -4.68 -24.16
N ARG A 148 -32.59 -4.42 -25.40
CA ARG A 148 -32.55 -3.11 -26.04
C ARG A 148 -33.90 -2.76 -26.65
N GLN A 149 -34.34 -1.52 -26.48
CA GLN A 149 -35.52 -0.95 -27.13
C GLN A 149 -35.12 0.35 -27.83
N ALA A 150 -34.50 0.22 -29.00
CA ALA A 150 -33.75 1.31 -29.65
C ALA A 150 -34.57 2.59 -29.87
N ALA A 151 -35.87 2.48 -30.22
CA ALA A 151 -36.74 3.62 -30.43
C ALA A 151 -37.07 4.39 -29.13
N GLU A 152 -37.32 3.67 -28.04
CA GLU A 152 -37.56 4.26 -26.71
C GLU A 152 -36.29 4.90 -26.16
N GLU A 153 -35.14 4.25 -26.36
CA GLU A 153 -33.84 4.75 -25.94
C GLU A 153 -33.47 6.02 -26.70
N LEU A 154 -33.74 6.09 -28.00
CA LEU A 154 -33.54 7.31 -28.78
C LEU A 154 -34.39 8.47 -28.24
N ALA A 155 -35.65 8.20 -27.85
CA ALA A 155 -36.51 9.21 -27.25
C ALA A 155 -36.01 9.64 -25.85
N ALA A 156 -35.55 8.69 -25.04
CA ALA A 156 -35.02 8.93 -23.71
C ALA A 156 -33.67 9.68 -23.72
N LEU A 157 -32.95 9.69 -24.85
CA LEU A 157 -31.68 10.39 -25.00
C LEU A 157 -31.81 11.90 -24.70
N GLN A 158 -32.95 12.51 -25.08
CA GLN A 158 -33.28 13.92 -24.79
C GLN A 158 -33.28 14.27 -23.29
N SER A 159 -33.47 13.27 -22.42
CA SER A 159 -33.51 13.43 -20.96
C SER A 159 -32.16 13.15 -20.29
N ARG A 160 -31.05 13.04 -21.04
CA ARG A 160 -29.73 12.62 -20.53
C ARG A 160 -29.76 11.25 -19.83
N SER A 161 -30.62 10.34 -20.30
CA SER A 161 -30.68 8.99 -19.76
C SER A 161 -29.37 8.23 -20.01
N ARG A 162 -28.64 7.95 -18.92
CA ARG A 162 -27.33 7.26 -18.97
C ARG A 162 -27.44 5.85 -19.55
N SER A 163 -28.53 5.12 -19.24
CA SER A 163 -28.77 3.78 -19.77
C SER A 163 -29.12 3.82 -21.26
N ALA A 164 -29.89 4.81 -21.71
CA ALA A 164 -30.20 4.98 -23.14
C ALA A 164 -28.94 5.29 -23.95
N ALA A 165 -28.11 6.23 -23.48
CA ALA A 165 -26.82 6.54 -24.11
C ALA A 165 -25.93 5.29 -24.18
N ALA A 166 -25.82 4.53 -23.09
CA ALA A 166 -25.02 3.31 -23.04
C ALA A 166 -25.48 2.24 -24.06
N ARG A 167 -26.79 1.99 -24.16
CA ARG A 167 -27.35 0.96 -25.06
C ARG A 167 -27.26 1.36 -26.54
N LEU A 168 -27.42 2.65 -26.86
CA LEU A 168 -27.22 3.16 -28.22
C LEU A 168 -25.75 3.12 -28.64
N ILE A 169 -24.81 3.31 -27.70
CA ILE A 169 -23.38 3.08 -27.98
C ILE A 169 -23.11 1.59 -28.22
N SER A 170 -23.69 0.70 -27.41
CA SER A 170 -23.58 -0.75 -27.65
C SER A 170 -24.13 -1.14 -29.03
N LEU A 171 -25.21 -0.49 -29.48
CA LEU A 171 -25.78 -0.67 -30.81
C LEU A 171 -24.81 -0.25 -31.93
N ALA A 172 -24.10 0.87 -31.75
CA ALA A 172 -23.05 1.28 -32.67
C ALA A 172 -21.86 0.30 -32.69
N GLU A 173 -21.44 -0.20 -31.52
CA GLU A 173 -20.38 -1.21 -31.41
C GLU A 173 -20.76 -2.55 -32.08
N ASP A 174 -22.01 -2.98 -31.93
CA ASP A 174 -22.57 -4.17 -32.59
C ASP A 174 -22.51 -4.02 -34.12
N GLN A 175 -22.93 -2.85 -34.65
CA GLN A 175 -22.87 -2.56 -36.08
C GLN A 175 -21.44 -2.56 -36.62
N ALA A 176 -20.50 -1.94 -35.90
CA ALA A 176 -19.08 -1.92 -36.27
C ALA A 176 -18.49 -3.35 -36.28
N SER A 177 -18.95 -4.20 -35.36
CA SER A 177 -18.55 -5.61 -35.26
C SER A 177 -19.28 -6.50 -36.28
N LYS A 178 -20.12 -5.93 -37.16
CA LYS A 178 -20.94 -6.63 -38.17
C LYS A 178 -21.92 -7.64 -37.56
N ALA A 179 -22.39 -7.38 -36.35
CA ALA A 179 -23.47 -8.14 -35.75
C ALA A 179 -24.79 -7.90 -36.50
N GLN A 180 -25.70 -8.87 -36.43
CA GLN A 180 -27.02 -8.74 -37.07
C GLN A 180 -27.90 -7.78 -36.26
N LEU A 181 -28.31 -6.68 -36.90
CA LEU A 181 -29.29 -5.74 -36.39
C LEU A 181 -30.68 -6.03 -36.96
N ASP A 182 -31.71 -5.71 -36.19
CA ASP A 182 -33.08 -5.68 -36.70
C ASP A 182 -33.39 -4.38 -37.46
N ASP A 183 -34.57 -4.34 -38.11
CA ASP A 183 -34.99 -3.19 -38.93
C ASP A 183 -35.14 -1.90 -38.09
N ALA A 184 -35.57 -2.02 -36.82
CA ALA A 184 -35.76 -0.88 -35.92
C ALA A 184 -34.42 -0.33 -35.42
N GLU A 185 -33.49 -1.21 -35.03
CA GLU A 185 -32.11 -0.88 -34.67
C GLU A 185 -31.38 -0.18 -35.82
N THR A 186 -31.54 -0.70 -37.04
CA THR A 186 -30.95 -0.11 -38.26
C THR A 186 -31.51 1.29 -38.52
N ALA A 187 -32.84 1.47 -38.39
CA ALA A 187 -33.48 2.76 -38.56
C ALA A 187 -33.02 3.78 -37.52
N VAL A 188 -32.87 3.38 -36.25
CA VAL A 188 -32.41 4.26 -35.16
C VAL A 188 -30.96 4.69 -35.37
N LEU A 189 -30.05 3.80 -35.77
CA LEU A 189 -28.67 4.18 -36.10
C LEU A 189 -28.60 5.17 -37.27
N ALA A 190 -29.39 4.92 -38.32
CA ALA A 190 -29.49 5.83 -39.45
C ALA A 190 -30.00 7.21 -39.01
N GLN A 191 -31.00 7.25 -38.12
CA GLN A 191 -31.54 8.48 -37.56
C GLN A 191 -30.52 9.21 -36.67
N LEU A 192 -29.78 8.51 -35.82
CA LEU A 192 -28.70 9.08 -35.01
C LEU A 192 -27.63 9.75 -35.89
N ARG A 193 -27.20 9.08 -36.97
CA ARG A 193 -26.23 9.63 -37.92
C ARG A 193 -26.78 10.82 -38.69
N ALA A 194 -28.05 10.77 -39.09
CA ALA A 194 -28.71 11.89 -39.78
C ALA A 194 -28.87 13.12 -38.89
N ASN A 195 -29.06 12.93 -37.58
CA ASN A 195 -29.21 14.00 -36.60
C ASN A 195 -27.86 14.56 -36.09
N ALA A 196 -26.75 13.85 -36.32
CA ALA A 196 -25.41 14.26 -35.87
C ALA A 196 -25.01 15.70 -36.27
N PRO A 197 -25.31 16.22 -37.48
CA PRO A 197 -24.99 17.60 -37.85
C PRO A 197 -25.73 18.65 -37.01
N ALA A 198 -26.94 18.37 -36.52
CA ALA A 198 -27.73 19.30 -35.72
C ALA A 198 -27.19 19.44 -34.28
N ALA A 199 -26.40 18.48 -33.80
CA ALA A 199 -25.75 18.48 -32.50
C ALA A 199 -24.26 18.91 -32.57
N ALA A 200 -23.81 19.46 -33.70
CA ALA A 200 -22.39 19.74 -33.97
C ALA A 200 -21.75 20.82 -33.06
N SER A 201 -22.54 21.61 -32.32
CA SER A 201 -22.04 22.71 -31.48
C SER A 201 -21.36 22.29 -30.18
N VAL A 202 -21.48 21.03 -29.76
CA VAL A 202 -20.83 20.52 -28.54
C VAL A 202 -19.35 20.27 -28.80
N PRO A 203 -18.42 20.88 -28.03
CA PRO A 203 -16.98 20.69 -28.22
C PRO A 203 -16.52 19.27 -27.87
N VAL A 204 -15.59 18.74 -28.68
CA VAL A 204 -14.92 17.44 -28.47
C VAL A 204 -13.42 17.65 -28.29
N LEU A 205 -12.91 17.21 -27.15
CA LEU A 205 -11.47 17.12 -26.88
C LEU A 205 -10.98 15.69 -27.13
N GLY A 206 -10.06 15.54 -28.08
CA GLY A 206 -9.34 14.30 -28.32
C GLY A 206 -8.03 14.27 -27.56
N ILE A 207 -7.87 13.31 -26.64
CA ILE A 207 -6.64 13.08 -25.88
C ILE A 207 -5.97 11.82 -26.41
N THR A 208 -4.76 11.96 -26.95
CA THR A 208 -3.94 10.84 -27.41
C THR A 208 -2.52 10.95 -26.88
N GLY A 209 -1.71 9.92 -27.07
CA GLY A 209 -0.37 9.87 -26.48
C GLY A 209 0.23 8.48 -26.41
N THR A 210 1.50 8.42 -26.01
CA THR A 210 2.19 7.15 -25.84
C THR A 210 1.60 6.34 -24.68
N GLY A 211 1.69 5.01 -24.78
CA GLY A 211 1.26 4.11 -23.70
C GLY A 211 1.98 4.42 -22.39
N GLY A 212 1.22 4.51 -21.29
CA GLY A 212 1.78 4.78 -19.96
C GLY A 212 2.20 6.24 -19.68
N ALA A 213 1.95 7.18 -20.61
CA ALA A 213 2.22 8.61 -20.41
C ALA A 213 1.33 9.26 -19.34
N GLY A 214 0.26 8.59 -18.91
CA GLY A 214 -0.68 9.09 -17.88
C GLY A 214 -1.88 9.85 -18.45
N LYS A 215 -2.33 9.49 -19.66
CA LYS A 215 -3.50 10.07 -20.33
C LYS A 215 -4.74 10.04 -19.44
N SER A 216 -5.20 8.87 -19.00
CA SER A 216 -6.40 8.75 -18.16
C SER A 216 -6.26 9.42 -16.78
N SER A 217 -5.05 9.50 -16.21
CA SER A 217 -4.81 10.30 -14.98
C SER A 217 -4.92 11.81 -15.23
N LEU A 218 -4.43 12.29 -16.38
CA LEU A 218 -4.57 13.68 -16.77
C LEU A 218 -6.03 14.00 -17.12
N THR A 219 -6.72 13.13 -17.84
CA THR A 219 -8.16 13.23 -18.14
C THR A 219 -8.97 13.39 -16.86
N ASP A 220 -8.72 12.56 -15.84
CA ASP A 220 -9.36 12.67 -14.53
C ASP A 220 -9.15 14.05 -13.87
N GLU A 221 -7.92 14.55 -13.86
CA GLU A 221 -7.59 15.87 -13.32
C GLU A 221 -8.23 17.03 -14.10
N LEU A 222 -8.43 16.88 -15.41
CA LEU A 222 -9.14 17.84 -16.25
C LEU A 222 -10.65 17.79 -16.00
N VAL A 223 -11.24 16.59 -15.88
CA VAL A 223 -12.65 16.40 -15.52
C VAL A 223 -12.92 17.01 -14.15
N ARG A 224 -12.04 16.78 -13.16
CA ARG A 224 -12.15 17.39 -11.83
C ARG A 224 -12.21 18.92 -11.89
N ARG A 225 -11.27 19.53 -12.62
CA ARG A 225 -11.22 21.00 -12.81
C ARG A 225 -12.44 21.52 -13.57
N TYR A 226 -12.92 20.77 -14.55
CA TYR A 226 -14.14 21.09 -15.29
C TYR A 226 -15.37 21.12 -14.39
N LEU A 227 -15.58 20.06 -13.60
CA LEU A 227 -16.75 19.95 -12.72
C LEU A 227 -16.75 20.99 -11.59
N ASP A 228 -15.58 21.39 -11.11
CA ASP A 228 -15.40 22.44 -10.09
C ASP A 228 -15.64 23.84 -10.65
N ARG A 229 -15.29 24.11 -11.91
CA ARG A 229 -15.43 25.44 -12.53
C ARG A 229 -16.75 25.65 -13.25
N PHE A 230 -17.37 24.58 -13.73
CA PHE A 230 -18.66 24.64 -14.41
C PHE A 230 -19.70 23.79 -13.65
N PRO A 231 -20.26 24.30 -12.52
CA PRO A 231 -21.14 23.53 -11.65
C PRO A 231 -22.45 23.09 -12.35
N ASP A 232 -22.90 23.85 -13.34
CA ASP A 232 -24.15 23.58 -14.08
C ASP A 232 -23.95 22.82 -15.40
N ARG A 233 -22.69 22.52 -15.77
CA ARG A 233 -22.38 21.82 -17.03
C ARG A 233 -22.08 20.34 -16.80
N SER A 234 -22.33 19.56 -17.84
CA SER A 234 -22.22 18.11 -17.89
C SER A 234 -21.18 17.66 -18.92
N ILE A 235 -20.55 16.52 -18.67
CA ILE A 235 -19.41 16.04 -19.45
C ILE A 235 -19.54 14.54 -19.77
N ALA A 236 -19.18 14.15 -20.98
CA ALA A 236 -19.08 12.77 -21.41
C ALA A 236 -17.60 12.38 -21.68
N VAL A 237 -17.19 11.19 -21.25
CA VAL A 237 -15.84 10.65 -21.43
C VAL A 237 -15.94 9.31 -22.16
N ILE A 238 -15.28 9.21 -23.31
CA ILE A 238 -15.19 7.97 -24.09
C ILE A 238 -13.74 7.54 -24.11
N SER A 239 -13.40 6.49 -23.37
CA SER A 239 -12.03 5.97 -23.29
C SER A 239 -11.90 4.70 -24.11
N ILE A 240 -10.80 4.54 -24.84
CA ILE A 240 -10.59 3.43 -25.77
C ILE A 240 -9.32 2.67 -25.39
N ASP A 241 -9.46 1.37 -25.16
CA ASP A 241 -8.37 0.46 -24.82
C ASP A 241 -8.17 -0.62 -25.90
N PRO A 242 -6.94 -1.16 -26.07
CA PRO A 242 -6.65 -2.12 -27.12
C PRO A 242 -7.21 -3.52 -26.83
N THR A 243 -7.84 -4.14 -27.83
CA THR A 243 -8.23 -5.56 -27.78
C THR A 243 -7.03 -6.48 -27.98
N LYS A 244 -6.91 -7.56 -27.19
CA LYS A 244 -5.89 -8.59 -27.41
C LYS A 244 -6.27 -9.47 -28.60
N LEU A 245 -5.53 -9.37 -29.71
CA LEU A 245 -5.78 -10.13 -30.94
C LEU A 245 -5.86 -11.66 -30.74
N LYS A 246 -5.10 -12.23 -29.79
CA LYS A 246 -5.07 -13.69 -29.55
C LYS A 246 -6.31 -14.20 -28.80
N SER A 247 -6.76 -13.48 -27.77
CA SER A 247 -7.91 -13.90 -26.96
C SER A 247 -9.24 -13.35 -27.47
N GLY A 248 -9.23 -12.19 -28.15
CA GLY A 248 -10.43 -11.44 -28.50
C GLY A 248 -10.97 -10.58 -27.35
N GLY A 249 -10.47 -10.77 -26.12
CA GLY A 249 -10.84 -9.98 -24.94
C GLY A 249 -10.04 -8.70 -24.79
N ALA A 250 -10.51 -7.81 -23.92
CA ALA A 250 -9.86 -6.53 -23.61
C ALA A 250 -9.84 -6.29 -22.11
N LEU A 251 -8.83 -5.56 -21.63
CA LEU A 251 -8.82 -5.01 -20.27
C LEU A 251 -9.01 -3.51 -20.42
N LEU A 252 -10.20 -3.05 -20.08
CA LEU A 252 -10.61 -1.66 -20.17
C LEU A 252 -10.22 -0.99 -18.84
N GLY A 253 -8.97 -0.52 -18.80
CA GLY A 253 -8.22 -0.10 -17.62
C GLY A 253 -8.15 1.41 -17.42
N ASP A 254 -8.85 2.21 -18.23
CA ASP A 254 -8.89 3.66 -18.03
C ASP A 254 -9.80 4.07 -16.86
N ARG A 255 -10.96 3.43 -16.70
CA ARG A 255 -11.95 3.79 -15.66
C ARG A 255 -11.42 3.64 -14.23
N ILE A 256 -10.51 2.69 -13.96
CA ILE A 256 -9.88 2.53 -12.63
C ILE A 256 -9.06 3.76 -12.20
N ARG A 257 -8.59 4.57 -13.16
CA ARG A 257 -7.81 5.80 -12.90
C ARG A 257 -8.67 7.03 -12.61
N MET A 258 -9.97 6.94 -12.89
CA MET A 258 -10.89 8.07 -12.84
C MET A 258 -11.56 8.15 -11.46
N ASN A 259 -11.23 9.16 -10.67
CA ASN A 259 -11.86 9.47 -9.38
C ASN A 259 -12.97 10.52 -9.52
N ALA A 260 -12.88 11.42 -10.52
CA ALA A 260 -13.79 12.54 -10.71
C ALA A 260 -15.01 12.22 -11.61
N VAL A 261 -15.08 11.02 -12.17
CA VAL A 261 -16.15 10.62 -13.11
C VAL A 261 -17.41 10.08 -12.42
N HIS A 262 -17.45 10.14 -11.10
CA HIS A 262 -18.60 9.71 -10.31
C HIS A 262 -19.59 10.86 -10.13
N GLY A 263 -20.85 10.66 -10.54
CA GLY A 263 -21.93 11.62 -10.31
C GLY A 263 -22.91 11.73 -11.49
N PRO A 264 -24.04 12.42 -11.29
CA PRO A 264 -25.09 12.53 -12.30
C PRO A 264 -24.70 13.41 -13.50
N ARG A 265 -23.70 14.28 -13.35
CA ARG A 265 -23.23 15.20 -14.40
C ARG A 265 -22.20 14.58 -15.36
N VAL A 266 -21.74 13.36 -15.07
CA VAL A 266 -20.70 12.68 -15.84
C VAL A 266 -21.23 11.39 -16.43
N PHE A 267 -20.93 11.18 -17.70
CA PHE A 267 -21.07 9.88 -18.36
C PHE A 267 -19.70 9.39 -18.81
N MET A 268 -19.40 8.13 -18.56
CA MET A 268 -18.18 7.51 -19.06
C MET A 268 -18.51 6.20 -19.76
N ARG A 269 -17.86 5.93 -20.89
CA ARG A 269 -17.96 4.64 -21.60
C ARG A 269 -16.55 4.18 -21.98
N SER A 270 -16.21 2.95 -21.64
CA SER A 270 -14.97 2.31 -22.06
C SER A 270 -15.21 1.40 -23.27
N MET A 271 -14.49 1.65 -24.36
CA MET A 271 -14.61 0.91 -25.61
C MET A 271 -13.34 0.11 -25.87
N ALA A 272 -13.49 -1.03 -26.55
CA ALA A 272 -12.36 -1.79 -27.07
C ALA A 272 -12.13 -1.45 -28.55
N THR A 273 -10.90 -1.55 -29.06
CA THR A 273 -10.62 -1.33 -30.49
C THR A 273 -11.25 -2.40 -31.40
N ARG A 274 -11.64 -3.57 -30.87
CA ARG A 274 -12.34 -4.69 -31.55
C ARG A 274 -11.73 -5.12 -32.88
N GLY A 275 -10.40 -5.09 -32.99
CA GLY A 275 -9.69 -5.51 -34.20
C GLY A 275 -9.58 -4.42 -35.29
N SER A 276 -10.00 -3.19 -35.00
CA SER A 276 -9.59 -2.00 -35.74
C SER A 276 -8.06 -1.97 -35.87
N LYS A 277 -7.56 -1.60 -37.05
CA LYS A 277 -6.13 -1.35 -37.29
C LYS A 277 -5.69 0.02 -36.78
N SER A 278 -6.62 0.82 -36.26
CA SER A 278 -6.40 2.12 -35.65
C SER A 278 -6.49 2.04 -34.12
N GLU A 279 -5.94 3.06 -33.48
CA GLU A 279 -5.99 3.37 -32.05
C GLU A 279 -7.39 3.72 -31.51
N ILE A 280 -8.35 3.97 -32.41
CA ILE A 280 -9.77 4.19 -32.10
C ILE A 280 -10.65 3.03 -32.57
N SER A 281 -11.81 2.87 -31.92
CA SER A 281 -12.88 1.98 -32.35
C SER A 281 -13.58 2.54 -33.58
N GLU A 282 -14.02 1.68 -34.51
CA GLU A 282 -14.83 2.09 -35.67
C GLU A 282 -16.18 2.71 -35.24
N ALA A 283 -16.64 2.42 -34.01
CA ALA A 283 -17.86 3.00 -33.44
C ALA A 283 -17.63 4.31 -32.68
N ALA A 284 -16.38 4.82 -32.58
CA ALA A 284 -16.06 6.01 -31.78
C ALA A 284 -16.83 7.25 -32.25
N THR A 285 -16.94 7.46 -33.56
CA THR A 285 -17.69 8.59 -34.14
C THR A 285 -19.18 8.55 -33.78
N ASP A 286 -19.78 7.37 -33.85
CA ASP A 286 -21.18 7.17 -33.46
C ASP A 286 -21.36 7.38 -31.95
N ALA A 287 -20.42 6.94 -31.11
CA ALA A 287 -20.46 7.13 -29.67
C ALA A 287 -20.39 8.62 -29.28
N VAL A 288 -19.52 9.40 -29.94
CA VAL A 288 -19.48 10.86 -29.80
C VAL A 288 -20.82 11.47 -30.22
N ALA A 289 -21.40 11.05 -31.33
CA ALA A 289 -22.68 11.55 -31.79
C ALA A 289 -23.83 11.27 -30.79
N VAL A 290 -23.84 10.09 -30.16
CA VAL A 290 -24.79 9.75 -29.10
C VAL A 290 -24.60 10.67 -27.89
N ALA A 291 -23.35 10.91 -27.44
CA ALA A 291 -23.07 11.81 -26.33
C ALA A 291 -23.52 13.25 -26.63
N LYS A 292 -23.24 13.77 -27.84
CA LYS A 292 -23.70 15.12 -28.24
C LYS A 292 -25.24 15.21 -28.25
N GLN A 293 -25.92 14.21 -28.81
CA GLN A 293 -27.39 14.18 -28.88
C GLN A 293 -28.05 13.94 -27.51
N ALA A 294 -27.35 13.34 -26.56
CA ALA A 294 -27.80 13.27 -25.17
C ALA A 294 -27.81 14.64 -24.48
N GLY A 295 -27.15 15.65 -25.04
CA GLY A 295 -27.10 16.99 -24.45
C GLY A 295 -26.03 17.15 -23.38
N TYR A 296 -24.91 16.42 -23.49
CA TYR A 296 -23.70 16.75 -22.72
C TYR A 296 -23.06 18.03 -23.28
N ASP A 297 -22.51 18.87 -22.40
CA ASP A 297 -21.96 20.18 -22.78
C ASP A 297 -20.52 20.09 -23.28
N PHE A 298 -19.81 19.00 -22.95
CA PHE A 298 -18.43 18.76 -23.36
C PHE A 298 -18.18 17.26 -23.50
N VAL A 299 -17.42 16.85 -24.52
CA VAL A 299 -17.06 15.44 -24.75
C VAL A 299 -15.54 15.30 -24.76
N ILE A 300 -15.01 14.34 -24.00
CA ILE A 300 -13.61 13.93 -24.06
C ILE A 300 -13.53 12.54 -24.69
N VAL A 301 -12.63 12.37 -25.65
CA VAL A 301 -12.30 11.07 -26.24
C VAL A 301 -10.84 10.77 -25.95
N GLU A 302 -10.57 9.69 -25.22
CA GLU A 302 -9.23 9.20 -24.93
C GLU A 302 -8.91 7.98 -25.80
N THR A 303 -7.78 8.00 -26.50
CA THR A 303 -7.35 6.86 -27.33
C THR A 303 -6.58 5.82 -26.53
N SER A 304 -6.40 4.64 -27.13
CA SER A 304 -5.38 3.70 -26.70
C SER A 304 -3.97 4.29 -26.90
N GLY A 305 -2.94 3.66 -26.33
CA GLY A 305 -1.56 4.12 -26.50
C GLY A 305 -1.11 4.06 -27.96
N ILE A 306 -0.66 5.19 -28.51
CA ILE A 306 -0.26 5.28 -29.93
C ILE A 306 1.24 5.13 -30.15
N GLY A 307 1.60 4.66 -31.34
CA GLY A 307 2.96 4.75 -31.87
C GLY A 307 3.25 6.14 -32.45
N GLN A 308 4.41 6.31 -33.09
CA GLN A 308 4.85 7.60 -33.63
C GLN A 308 3.92 8.15 -34.74
N GLY A 309 3.26 7.30 -35.53
CA GLY A 309 2.39 7.70 -36.66
C GLY A 309 0.88 7.56 -36.43
N GLY A 310 0.41 7.43 -35.18
CA GLY A 310 -1.04 7.41 -34.89
C GLY A 310 -1.60 8.82 -34.81
N ALA A 311 -2.66 9.13 -35.56
CA ALA A 311 -3.29 10.46 -35.58
C ALA A 311 -4.82 10.40 -35.82
N ALA A 312 -5.46 9.24 -35.73
CA ALA A 312 -6.87 9.05 -36.08
C ALA A 312 -7.84 9.83 -35.17
N ILE A 313 -7.39 10.25 -33.98
CA ILE A 313 -8.19 11.08 -33.06
C ILE A 313 -8.53 12.46 -33.64
N VAL A 314 -7.72 12.95 -34.60
CA VAL A 314 -7.88 14.26 -35.23
C VAL A 314 -9.20 14.33 -36.01
N ASP A 315 -9.62 13.23 -36.62
CA ASP A 315 -10.82 13.20 -37.48
C ASP A 315 -12.14 13.26 -36.70
N ILE A 316 -12.10 13.05 -35.38
CA ILE A 316 -13.31 12.98 -34.53
C ILE A 316 -13.33 14.04 -33.42
N SER A 317 -12.34 14.95 -33.39
CA SER A 317 -12.14 15.92 -32.30
C SER A 317 -12.04 17.35 -32.83
N ASP A 318 -12.57 18.32 -32.07
CA ASP A 318 -12.45 19.75 -32.39
C ASP A 318 -11.12 20.33 -31.88
N VAL A 319 -10.68 19.85 -30.71
CA VAL A 319 -9.39 20.17 -30.08
C VAL A 319 -8.63 18.88 -29.83
N THR A 320 -7.32 18.86 -30.11
CA THR A 320 -6.48 17.69 -29.90
C THR A 320 -5.34 17.94 -28.92
N MET A 321 -5.11 16.99 -28.02
CA MET A 321 -4.06 17.01 -27.01
C MET A 321 -3.16 15.77 -27.17
N TYR A 322 -1.85 16.00 -27.31
CA TYR A 322 -0.84 14.94 -27.32
C TYR A 322 -0.11 14.86 -25.99
N VAL A 323 -0.22 13.73 -25.30
CA VAL A 323 0.40 13.47 -24.01
C VAL A 323 1.61 12.55 -24.18
N MET A 324 2.76 12.97 -23.68
CA MET A 324 4.02 12.24 -23.71
C MET A 324 4.75 12.35 -22.38
N THR A 325 5.89 11.67 -22.25
CA THR A 325 6.80 11.79 -21.10
C THR A 325 8.14 12.36 -21.56
N SER A 326 9.08 12.59 -20.64
CA SER A 326 10.46 12.97 -20.97
C SER A 326 11.25 11.88 -21.70
N GLU A 327 10.75 10.63 -21.73
CA GLU A 327 11.43 9.47 -22.31
C GLU A 327 10.99 9.20 -23.76
N PHE A 328 11.43 10.04 -24.70
CA PHE A 328 11.18 9.86 -26.14
C PHE A 328 12.43 9.47 -26.95
N GLY A 329 13.55 9.21 -26.26
CA GLY A 329 14.84 8.91 -26.89
C GLY A 329 15.57 10.18 -27.33
N ALA A 330 16.20 10.15 -28.51
CA ALA A 330 16.92 11.30 -29.05
C ALA A 330 15.95 12.38 -29.55
N ALA A 331 16.35 13.66 -29.51
CA ALA A 331 15.54 14.77 -30.01
C ALA A 331 15.10 14.61 -31.49
N SER A 332 15.86 13.90 -32.31
CA SER A 332 15.50 13.59 -33.70
C SER A 332 14.30 12.64 -33.84
N GLN A 333 13.89 11.95 -32.78
CA GLN A 333 12.66 11.15 -32.78
C GLN A 333 11.41 12.02 -32.79
N LEU A 334 11.48 13.25 -32.27
CA LEU A 334 10.36 14.19 -32.29
C LEU A 334 9.95 14.55 -33.72
N GLU A 335 10.88 14.53 -34.67
CA GLU A 335 10.60 14.77 -36.11
C GLU A 335 9.76 13.67 -36.76
N LYS A 336 9.56 12.53 -36.08
CA LYS A 336 8.79 11.38 -36.59
C LYS A 336 7.41 11.24 -35.94
N ILE A 337 7.10 12.09 -34.95
CA ILE A 337 5.84 11.99 -34.21
C ILE A 337 4.81 12.87 -34.91
N ASP A 338 3.90 12.24 -35.66
CA ASP A 338 2.89 12.94 -36.45
C ASP A 338 2.01 13.84 -35.58
N MET A 339 1.66 13.39 -34.37
CA MET A 339 0.85 14.19 -33.44
C MET A 339 1.51 15.50 -33.01
N LEU A 340 2.83 15.68 -33.11
CA LEU A 340 3.45 16.98 -32.84
C LEU A 340 3.07 18.01 -33.91
N ASP A 341 2.68 17.59 -35.10
CA ASP A 341 2.25 18.47 -36.19
C ASP A 341 0.76 18.79 -36.12
N TYR A 342 -0.06 17.83 -35.66
CA TYR A 342 -1.52 17.99 -35.59
C TYR A 342 -2.05 18.50 -34.25
N ALA A 343 -1.38 18.23 -33.13
CA ALA A 343 -1.90 18.57 -31.81
C ALA A 343 -2.06 20.08 -31.60
N ASP A 344 -3.18 20.49 -31.01
CA ASP A 344 -3.35 21.86 -30.55
C ASP A 344 -2.58 22.14 -29.27
N ILE A 345 -2.49 21.11 -28.41
CA ILE A 345 -1.81 21.16 -27.14
C ILE A 345 -0.89 19.95 -27.00
N ILE A 346 0.34 20.18 -26.54
CA ILE A 346 1.27 19.10 -26.18
C ILE A 346 1.52 19.14 -24.68
N VAL A 347 1.46 17.98 -24.06
CA VAL A 347 1.66 17.80 -22.63
C VAL A 347 2.79 16.81 -22.40
N ILE A 348 3.81 17.26 -21.68
CA ILE A 348 4.88 16.42 -21.15
C ILE A 348 4.48 16.12 -19.71
N ASN A 349 3.75 15.03 -19.55
CA ASN A 349 3.31 14.56 -18.24
C ASN A 349 4.42 13.78 -17.54
N LYS A 350 4.27 13.55 -16.24
CA LYS A 350 5.33 13.00 -15.37
C LYS A 350 6.55 13.93 -15.32
N PHE A 351 6.28 15.23 -15.20
CA PHE A 351 7.28 16.28 -15.29
C PHE A 351 8.31 16.26 -14.15
N GLU A 352 8.00 15.58 -13.05
CA GLU A 352 8.92 15.28 -11.94
C GLU A 352 10.11 14.40 -12.35
N ARG A 353 10.03 13.72 -13.51
CA ARG A 353 11.12 12.87 -14.00
C ARG A 353 12.34 13.68 -14.41
N ARG A 354 13.50 13.03 -14.29
CA ARG A 354 14.76 13.58 -14.78
C ARG A 354 14.68 13.82 -16.30
N GLY A 355 15.19 14.97 -16.75
CA GLY A 355 15.22 15.34 -18.17
C GLY A 355 13.93 15.98 -18.69
N SER A 356 12.91 16.18 -17.86
CA SER A 356 11.65 16.83 -18.28
C SER A 356 11.82 18.27 -18.76
N GLU A 357 12.75 19.03 -18.19
CA GLU A 357 13.06 20.40 -18.66
C GLU A 357 13.70 20.40 -20.06
N ASP A 358 14.65 19.48 -20.30
CA ASP A 358 15.26 19.30 -21.61
C ASP A 358 14.23 18.83 -22.64
N ALA A 359 13.36 17.89 -22.24
CA ALA A 359 12.22 17.43 -23.02
C ALA A 359 11.30 18.60 -23.41
N LEU A 360 10.95 19.47 -22.46
CA LEU A 360 10.12 20.65 -22.71
C LEU A 360 10.73 21.58 -23.74
N ARG A 361 12.03 21.87 -23.61
CA ARG A 361 12.75 22.69 -24.57
C ARG A 361 12.75 22.07 -25.96
N ASP A 362 13.01 20.77 -26.06
CA ASP A 362 13.19 20.10 -27.35
C ASP A 362 11.85 19.92 -28.08
N VAL A 363 10.77 19.62 -27.34
CA VAL A 363 9.39 19.59 -27.87
C VAL A 363 8.95 20.99 -28.32
N ARG A 364 9.23 22.06 -27.54
CA ARG A 364 8.93 23.44 -27.96
C ARG A 364 9.65 23.83 -29.25
N LYS A 365 10.93 23.47 -29.38
CA LYS A 365 11.70 23.68 -30.63
C LYS A 365 11.06 22.94 -31.79
N GLN A 366 10.66 21.69 -31.60
CA GLN A 366 10.02 20.91 -32.66
C GLN A 366 8.66 21.49 -33.05
N PHE A 367 7.83 21.87 -32.08
CA PHE A 367 6.54 22.52 -32.32
C PHE A 367 6.67 23.81 -33.14
N LYS A 368 7.67 24.64 -32.84
CA LYS A 368 7.99 25.84 -33.62
C LYS A 368 8.39 25.51 -35.05
N ARG A 369 9.24 24.49 -35.23
CA ARG A 369 9.72 24.07 -36.56
C ARG A 369 8.58 23.58 -37.43
N SER A 370 7.71 22.72 -36.91
CA SER A 370 6.60 22.16 -37.70
C SER A 370 5.56 23.19 -38.10
N ARG A 371 5.37 24.24 -37.29
CA ARG A 371 4.41 25.34 -37.57
C ARG A 371 5.05 26.61 -38.14
N GLN A 372 6.36 26.60 -38.42
CA GLN A 372 7.14 27.78 -38.82
C GLN A 372 6.97 29.00 -37.90
N ALA A 373 6.69 28.76 -36.61
CA ALA A 373 6.29 29.78 -35.64
C ALA A 373 7.47 30.32 -34.82
N PHE A 374 8.56 30.71 -35.49
CA PHE A 374 9.82 31.08 -34.84
C PHE A 374 9.73 32.37 -34.00
N ASP A 375 8.82 33.27 -34.35
CA ASP A 375 8.65 34.57 -33.69
C ASP A 375 7.80 34.52 -32.41
N ILE A 376 7.15 33.38 -32.13
CA ILE A 376 6.35 33.20 -30.91
C ILE A 376 7.30 32.89 -29.73
N PRO A 377 7.27 33.64 -28.62
CA PRO A 377 8.01 33.30 -27.40
C PRO A 377 7.64 31.91 -26.88
N ASP A 378 8.59 31.19 -26.30
CA ASP A 378 8.40 29.82 -25.81
C ASP A 378 7.27 29.72 -24.77
N GLU A 379 7.04 30.78 -23.99
CA GLU A 379 6.01 30.85 -22.95
C GLU A 379 4.59 30.95 -23.51
N ARG A 380 4.45 31.31 -24.80
CA ARG A 380 3.15 31.38 -25.48
C ARG A 380 2.85 30.14 -26.32
N LEU A 381 3.75 29.17 -26.36
CA LEU A 381 3.51 27.90 -27.04
C LEU A 381 2.59 27.03 -26.17
N PRO A 382 1.62 26.32 -26.78
CA PRO A 382 0.73 25.40 -26.07
C PRO A 382 1.44 24.07 -25.73
N VAL A 383 2.60 24.16 -25.07
CA VAL A 383 3.44 23.03 -24.64
C VAL A 383 3.68 23.14 -23.14
N PHE A 384 3.11 22.19 -22.40
CA PHE A 384 3.02 22.22 -20.93
C PHE A 384 3.74 21.03 -20.29
N GLY A 385 4.36 21.27 -19.13
CA GLY A 385 4.81 20.22 -18.22
C GLY A 385 3.74 19.99 -17.15
N THR A 386 3.33 18.74 -16.93
CA THR A 386 2.31 18.41 -15.92
C THR A 386 2.71 17.23 -15.05
N ILE A 387 2.18 17.21 -13.83
CA ILE A 387 2.34 16.10 -12.88
C ILE A 387 0.94 15.66 -12.47
N ALA A 388 0.28 14.85 -13.31
CA ALA A 388 -1.10 14.44 -13.05
C ALA A 388 -1.24 13.60 -11.75
N SER A 389 -0.16 12.96 -11.27
CA SER A 389 -0.12 12.23 -10.00
C SER A 389 -0.16 13.14 -8.77
N GLN A 390 0.29 14.39 -8.91
CA GLN A 390 0.32 15.37 -7.84
C GLN A 390 -1.04 16.06 -7.75
N PHE A 391 -1.67 15.96 -6.57
CA PHE A 391 -2.92 16.64 -6.33
C PHE A 391 -2.74 18.15 -6.45
N ASN A 392 -3.65 18.80 -7.17
CA ASN A 392 -3.64 20.25 -7.41
C ASN A 392 -2.36 20.79 -8.07
N ASP A 393 -1.71 19.98 -8.92
CA ASP A 393 -0.54 20.40 -9.71
C ASP A 393 -0.77 21.71 -10.48
N SER A 394 0.14 22.67 -10.32
CA SER A 394 0.13 23.97 -11.00
C SER A 394 0.39 23.87 -12.50
N GLY A 395 1.04 22.80 -12.99
CA GLY A 395 1.19 22.57 -14.42
C GLY A 395 -0.14 22.23 -15.09
N THR A 396 -0.87 21.26 -14.52
CA THR A 396 -2.17 20.77 -15.01
C THR A 396 -3.25 21.86 -14.96
N THR A 397 -3.14 22.72 -13.96
CA THR A 397 -3.87 23.97 -13.79
C THR A 397 -3.74 24.93 -14.98
N GLU A 398 -2.51 25.23 -15.37
CA GLU A 398 -2.23 26.15 -16.46
C GLU A 398 -2.70 25.56 -17.78
N LEU A 399 -2.43 24.25 -17.97
CA LEU A 399 -2.95 23.46 -19.07
C LEU A 399 -4.47 23.58 -19.19
N PHE A 400 -5.22 23.39 -18.09
CA PHE A 400 -6.68 23.47 -18.10
C PHE A 400 -7.18 24.86 -18.52
N ARG A 401 -6.51 25.93 -18.06
CA ARG A 401 -6.88 27.29 -18.43
C ARG A 401 -6.70 27.52 -19.93
N GLU A 402 -5.54 27.16 -20.46
CA GLU A 402 -5.27 27.32 -21.88
C GLU A 402 -6.16 26.42 -22.75
N LEU A 403 -6.45 25.21 -22.29
CA LEU A 403 -7.38 24.29 -22.94
C LEU A 403 -8.76 24.93 -23.12
N MET A 404 -9.34 25.52 -22.07
CA MET A 404 -10.66 26.17 -22.18
C MET A 404 -10.60 27.39 -23.12
N ARG A 405 -9.50 28.14 -23.14
CA ARG A 405 -9.29 29.26 -24.08
C ARG A 405 -9.22 28.79 -25.53
N ILE A 406 -8.54 27.67 -25.80
CA ILE A 406 -8.43 27.07 -27.14
C ILE A 406 -9.78 26.50 -27.59
N VAL A 407 -10.51 25.85 -26.69
CA VAL A 407 -11.89 25.38 -26.94
C VAL A 407 -12.75 26.57 -27.36
N GLU A 408 -12.80 27.64 -26.57
CA GLU A 408 -13.58 28.84 -26.89
C GLU A 408 -13.22 29.45 -28.24
N ALA A 409 -11.92 29.51 -28.56
CA ALA A 409 -11.45 30.05 -29.84
C ALA A 409 -11.83 29.18 -31.05
N LYS A 410 -11.89 27.86 -30.90
CA LYS A 410 -12.18 26.93 -32.01
C LYS A 410 -13.65 26.61 -32.21
N THR A 411 -14.39 26.43 -31.11
CA THR A 411 -15.79 25.95 -31.16
C THR A 411 -16.80 27.05 -30.82
N GLY A 412 -16.35 28.19 -30.30
CA GLY A 412 -17.22 29.25 -29.79
C GLY A 412 -17.85 28.91 -28.43
N GLY A 413 -18.82 29.73 -28.01
CA GLY A 413 -19.44 29.65 -26.68
C GLY A 413 -18.75 30.53 -25.64
N SER A 414 -19.18 30.44 -24.37
CA SER A 414 -18.56 31.15 -23.25
C SER A 414 -17.90 30.13 -22.33
N TRP A 415 -16.57 30.13 -22.31
CA TRP A 415 -15.74 29.23 -21.50
C TRP A 415 -14.73 30.02 -20.63
N ALA A 416 -14.99 31.32 -20.45
CA ALA A 416 -14.13 32.24 -19.70
C ALA A 416 -13.88 31.79 -18.25
N LEU A 417 -12.62 31.82 -17.84
CA LEU A 417 -12.15 31.52 -16.49
C LEU A 417 -11.68 32.82 -15.80
N PRO A 418 -11.83 32.97 -14.47
CA PRO A 418 -11.30 34.13 -13.71
C PRO A 418 -9.77 34.29 -13.86
N GLU A 419 -9.26 35.51 -13.59
CA GLU A 419 -7.82 35.78 -13.57
C GLU A 419 -7.08 35.00 -12.46
N ALA A 420 -5.75 34.91 -12.57
CA ALA A 420 -4.88 33.97 -11.86
C ALA A 420 -4.96 34.00 -10.31
N ASP A 421 -5.34 35.12 -9.69
CA ASP A 421 -5.31 35.29 -8.23
C ASP A 421 -6.49 34.61 -7.50
N ASP A 422 -7.58 34.24 -8.21
CA ASP A 422 -8.77 33.58 -7.65
C ASP A 422 -8.71 32.03 -7.73
N TRP A 423 -7.55 31.48 -8.11
CA TRP A 423 -7.41 30.08 -8.52
C TRP A 423 -7.13 29.09 -7.37
N LEU A 424 -7.38 29.47 -6.12
CA LEU A 424 -7.28 28.57 -4.95
C LEU A 424 -8.52 27.66 -4.85
N PRO A 425 -8.37 26.32 -4.81
CA PRO A 425 -9.50 25.42 -4.56
C PRO A 425 -10.19 25.75 -3.23
N GLY A 426 -11.49 26.07 -3.29
CA GLY A 426 -12.32 26.43 -2.12
C GLY A 426 -12.77 27.90 -2.05
N ALA A 427 -12.31 28.77 -2.94
CA ALA A 427 -12.75 30.18 -2.97
C ALA A 427 -14.23 30.35 -3.35
N ALA A 428 -14.83 29.38 -4.08
CA ALA A 428 -16.21 29.46 -4.56
C ALA A 428 -17.30 29.32 -3.46
N GLY A 429 -16.92 29.13 -2.19
CA GLY A 429 -17.85 28.99 -1.06
C GLY A 429 -18.00 30.24 -0.17
N ALA A 430 -17.15 31.26 -0.31
CA ALA A 430 -17.26 32.47 0.49
C ALA A 430 -18.01 33.54 -0.30
N ALA A 431 -19.30 33.72 -0.02
CA ALA A 431 -20.05 34.88 -0.48
C ALA A 431 -19.30 36.16 -0.06
N SER A 432 -18.68 36.84 -1.01
CA SER A 432 -17.99 38.10 -0.78
C SER A 432 -19.01 39.17 -0.41
N ASN A 433 -18.91 39.67 0.82
CA ASN A 433 -19.72 40.75 1.35
C ASN A 433 -19.24 42.07 0.68
N PRO A 434 -20.06 42.77 -0.12
CA PRO A 434 -19.59 43.89 -0.93
C PRO A 434 -19.68 45.19 -0.12
N ALA A 435 -18.74 45.41 0.81
CA ALA A 435 -18.61 46.70 1.48
C ALA A 435 -17.22 46.91 2.11
N ALA A 436 -16.21 47.19 1.29
CA ALA A 436 -15.05 48.00 1.67
C ALA A 436 -14.18 48.30 0.45
N SER A 437 -14.61 49.24 -0.40
CA SER A 437 -13.72 49.89 -1.36
C SER A 437 -13.64 51.38 -1.04
N THR A 438 -12.52 51.81 -0.45
CA THR A 438 -12.03 53.18 -0.62
C THR A 438 -10.52 53.24 -0.55
N ALA A 439 -9.94 53.54 -1.71
CA ALA A 439 -8.82 54.45 -1.97
C ALA A 439 -7.50 54.28 -1.19
N ALA A 440 -6.47 53.78 -1.88
CA ALA A 440 -5.18 54.46 -2.03
C ALA A 440 -4.30 53.72 -3.06
N ASP A 441 -4.50 54.02 -4.35
CA ASP A 441 -3.48 53.81 -5.38
C ASP A 441 -2.65 55.09 -5.50
N ALA A 442 -1.33 54.96 -5.35
CA ALA A 442 -0.32 55.63 -6.19
C ALA A 442 1.07 55.60 -5.51
N ALA A 443 1.93 54.68 -5.95
CA ALA A 443 3.37 54.87 -6.23
C ALA A 443 4.11 53.53 -6.14
N GLY A 444 4.55 53.00 -7.28
CA GLY A 444 5.41 51.81 -7.29
C GLY A 444 5.49 51.06 -8.61
N ASN A 445 5.32 51.74 -9.75
CA ASN A 445 5.35 51.10 -11.07
C ASN A 445 6.78 51.11 -11.66
N ALA A 446 7.70 50.46 -10.94
CA ALA A 446 9.06 50.16 -11.42
C ALA A 446 9.69 48.94 -10.71
N SER A 447 9.20 48.55 -9.52
CA SER A 447 9.66 47.36 -8.79
C SER A 447 8.87 46.07 -9.11
N LYS A 448 7.67 46.18 -9.72
CA LYS A 448 6.81 45.03 -10.08
C LYS A 448 7.31 44.19 -11.26
N GLN A 449 8.19 44.72 -12.10
CA GLN A 449 8.76 43.97 -13.23
C GLN A 449 10.00 43.16 -12.85
N ALA A 450 10.74 43.58 -11.81
CA ALA A 450 11.87 42.82 -11.27
C ALA A 450 11.43 41.66 -10.36
N SER A 451 10.32 41.80 -9.61
CA SER A 451 9.80 40.69 -8.78
C SER A 451 9.14 39.57 -9.58
N LYS A 452 8.65 39.83 -10.81
CA LYS A 452 8.04 38.82 -11.69
C LYS A 452 9.05 37.82 -12.28
N ASN A 453 10.33 38.20 -12.40
CA ASN A 453 11.37 37.28 -12.85
C ASN A 453 12.00 36.48 -11.69
N ASN A 454 12.03 37.04 -10.47
CA ASN A 454 12.44 36.27 -9.28
C ASN A 454 11.37 35.27 -8.83
N SER A 455 10.08 35.60 -8.93
CA SER A 455 9.01 34.67 -8.53
C SER A 455 8.95 33.42 -9.41
N LYS A 456 9.41 33.50 -10.67
CA LYS A 456 9.44 32.35 -11.59
C LYS A 456 10.55 31.34 -11.29
N HIS A 457 11.74 31.83 -10.92
CA HIS A 457 12.81 30.96 -10.40
C HIS A 457 12.45 30.39 -9.02
N GLU A 458 11.70 31.13 -8.21
CA GLU A 458 11.12 30.61 -6.96
C GLU A 458 10.07 29.51 -7.22
N THR A 459 9.18 29.62 -8.22
CA THR A 459 8.21 28.54 -8.52
C THR A 459 8.86 27.23 -8.95
N ILE A 460 9.96 27.26 -9.71
CA ILE A 460 10.66 26.02 -10.09
C ILE A 460 11.37 25.41 -8.87
N ASN A 461 11.96 26.24 -8.00
CA ASN A 461 12.51 25.78 -6.73
C ASN A 461 11.42 25.27 -5.76
N ASP A 462 10.21 25.84 -5.76
CA ASP A 462 9.07 25.34 -5.00
C ASP A 462 8.51 24.02 -5.58
N MET A 463 8.51 23.85 -6.92
CA MET A 463 8.19 22.55 -7.56
C MET A 463 9.21 21.45 -7.20
N MET A 464 10.48 21.82 -6.97
CA MET A 464 11.51 20.86 -6.51
C MET A 464 11.43 20.55 -5.00
N LYS A 465 10.90 21.46 -4.16
CA LYS A 465 10.75 21.23 -2.71
C LYS A 465 9.77 20.12 -2.34
N THR A 466 8.88 19.71 -3.25
CA THR A 466 7.81 18.73 -3.00
C THR A 466 8.17 17.27 -3.34
N THR A 467 9.38 16.97 -3.82
CA THR A 467 9.77 15.59 -4.15
C THR A 467 10.16 14.80 -2.90
N ILE A 468 9.55 13.62 -2.70
CA ILE A 468 9.76 12.77 -1.51
C ILE A 468 11.24 12.34 -1.41
N ILE A 469 11.77 11.78 -2.50
CA ILE A 469 13.17 11.40 -2.62
C ILE A 469 13.79 12.28 -3.71
N PRO A 470 14.77 13.13 -3.37
CA PRO A 470 15.45 13.96 -4.35
C PRO A 470 16.10 13.11 -5.47
N PRO A 471 16.11 13.56 -6.74
CA PRO A 471 16.67 12.81 -7.86
C PRO A 471 18.10 12.32 -7.64
N GLU A 472 18.95 13.08 -6.95
CA GLU A 472 20.33 12.73 -6.60
C GLU A 472 20.43 11.57 -5.58
N ARG A 473 19.35 11.28 -4.84
CA ARG A 473 19.29 10.18 -3.86
C ARG A 473 18.64 8.91 -4.42
N THR A 474 18.15 8.91 -5.66
CA THR A 474 17.53 7.73 -6.31
C THR A 474 18.47 6.50 -6.38
N GLY A 475 19.77 6.70 -6.26
CA GLY A 475 20.80 5.66 -6.20
C GLY A 475 20.92 4.87 -4.89
N TYR A 476 20.09 5.17 -3.88
CA TYR A 476 20.29 4.67 -2.50
C TYR A 476 20.34 3.14 -2.37
N LEU A 477 19.49 2.39 -3.09
CA LEU A 477 19.48 0.92 -3.05
C LEU A 477 20.76 0.29 -3.62
N SER A 478 21.33 0.88 -4.67
CA SER A 478 22.63 0.45 -5.20
C SER A 478 23.74 0.66 -4.17
N GLU A 479 23.78 1.81 -3.51
CA GLU A 479 24.76 2.06 -2.44
C GLU A 479 24.62 1.08 -1.27
N ILE A 480 23.38 0.68 -0.93
CA ILE A 480 23.08 -0.33 0.09
C ILE A 480 23.65 -1.69 -0.31
N ILE A 481 23.41 -2.13 -1.54
CA ILE A 481 23.97 -3.38 -2.08
C ILE A 481 25.50 -3.37 -1.95
N HIS A 482 26.14 -2.28 -2.37
CA HIS A 482 27.59 -2.14 -2.27
C HIS A 482 28.07 -2.14 -0.81
N ALA A 483 27.35 -1.52 0.12
CA ALA A 483 27.71 -1.53 1.54
C ALA A 483 27.70 -2.96 2.11
N VAL A 484 26.66 -3.76 1.84
CA VAL A 484 26.56 -5.15 2.32
C VAL A 484 27.63 -6.03 1.66
N ARG A 485 27.81 -5.95 0.34
CA ARG A 485 28.84 -6.74 -0.37
C ARG A 485 30.25 -6.36 0.05
N ARG A 486 30.55 -5.09 0.29
CA ARG A 486 31.84 -4.65 0.85
C ARG A 486 32.08 -5.20 2.24
N TYR A 487 31.06 -5.23 3.10
CA TYR A 487 31.17 -5.83 4.43
C TYR A 487 31.47 -7.33 4.36
N ARG A 488 30.80 -8.07 3.46
CA ARG A 488 31.09 -9.49 3.22
C ARG A 488 32.54 -9.69 2.74
N ALA A 489 32.98 -8.92 1.74
CA ALA A 489 34.35 -9.00 1.23
C ALA A 489 35.39 -8.69 2.32
N PHE A 490 35.14 -7.66 3.13
CA PHE A 490 35.95 -7.34 4.31
C PHE A 490 35.98 -8.50 5.29
N ALA A 491 34.85 -9.13 5.60
CA ALA A 491 34.81 -10.28 6.50
C ALA A 491 35.67 -11.44 5.99
N GLU A 492 35.56 -11.79 4.70
CA GLU A 492 36.39 -12.85 4.09
C GLU A 492 37.88 -12.52 4.12
N GLU A 493 38.26 -11.27 3.82
CA GLU A 493 39.65 -10.82 3.88
C GLU A 493 40.22 -10.96 5.30
N GLN A 494 39.45 -10.51 6.30
CA GLN A 494 39.86 -10.56 7.70
C GLN A 494 39.91 -12.00 8.24
N VAL A 495 39.00 -12.87 7.81
CA VAL A 495 39.02 -14.30 8.13
C VAL A 495 40.26 -14.98 7.56
N ALA A 496 40.61 -14.70 6.30
CA ALA A 496 41.82 -15.23 5.68
C ALA A 496 43.09 -14.75 6.40
N ALA A 497 43.12 -13.47 6.81
CA ALA A 497 44.21 -12.90 7.59
C ALA A 497 44.35 -13.56 8.98
N ALA A 498 43.24 -13.74 9.70
CA ALA A 498 43.23 -14.39 11.02
C ALA A 498 43.74 -15.85 10.95
N ARG A 499 43.24 -16.63 9.98
CA ARG A 499 43.68 -18.01 9.77
C ARG A 499 45.18 -18.09 9.44
N LYS A 500 45.65 -17.20 8.56
CA LYS A 500 47.07 -17.12 8.20
C LYS A 500 47.93 -16.76 9.40
N LEU A 501 47.50 -15.79 10.21
CA LEU A 501 48.20 -15.38 11.41
C LEU A 501 48.31 -16.52 12.43
N ALA A 502 47.20 -17.23 12.69
CA ALA A 502 47.18 -18.37 13.60
C ALA A 502 48.11 -19.51 13.12
N ALA A 503 48.10 -19.82 11.81
CA ALA A 503 49.00 -20.81 11.23
C ALA A 503 50.48 -20.42 11.37
N LEU A 504 50.83 -19.14 11.12
CA LEU A 504 52.19 -18.64 11.28
C LEU A 504 52.67 -18.67 12.74
N ARG A 505 51.81 -18.29 13.69
CA ARG A 505 52.10 -18.36 15.13
C ARG A 505 52.29 -19.79 15.59
N THR A 506 51.45 -20.71 15.12
CA THR A 506 51.57 -22.14 15.42
C THR A 506 52.89 -22.69 14.89
N ALA A 507 53.23 -22.41 13.63
CA ALA A 507 54.50 -22.82 13.05
C ALA A 507 55.70 -22.23 13.83
N ARG A 508 55.61 -20.95 14.21
CA ARG A 508 56.65 -20.27 15.01
C ARG A 508 56.85 -20.90 16.38
N GLN A 509 55.77 -21.34 17.01
CA GLN A 509 55.79 -22.06 18.28
C GLN A 509 56.41 -23.46 18.14
N GLN A 510 56.10 -24.19 17.06
CA GLN A 510 56.71 -25.51 16.79
C GLN A 510 58.22 -25.38 16.59
N ILE A 511 58.68 -24.36 15.86
CA ILE A 511 60.12 -24.08 15.70
C ILE A 511 60.77 -23.73 17.05
N ALA A 512 60.07 -23.00 17.93
CA ALA A 512 60.58 -22.69 19.26
C ALA A 512 60.63 -23.92 20.20
N ALA A 513 59.78 -24.92 19.95
CA ALA A 513 59.67 -26.14 20.75
C ALA A 513 60.57 -27.28 20.24
N ASP A 514 61.20 -27.13 19.08
CA ASP A 514 62.17 -28.09 18.57
C ASP A 514 63.38 -28.16 19.51
N ASP A 515 63.68 -29.35 20.01
CA ASP A 515 64.77 -29.62 20.93
C ASP A 515 66.10 -29.94 20.20
N GLY A 516 66.19 -29.58 18.92
CA GLY A 516 67.31 -29.89 18.03
C GLY A 516 67.16 -31.23 17.30
N SER A 517 66.00 -31.89 17.40
CA SER A 517 65.70 -33.14 16.71
C SER A 517 65.43 -32.97 15.21
N HIS A 518 64.94 -31.79 14.77
CA HIS A 518 64.63 -31.53 13.37
C HIS A 518 65.38 -30.33 12.76
N LEU A 519 65.77 -29.33 13.56
CA LEU A 519 66.46 -28.13 13.10
C LEU A 519 67.76 -27.90 13.84
N SER A 520 68.79 -27.42 13.15
CA SER A 520 69.95 -26.86 13.85
C SER A 520 69.59 -25.52 14.53
N GLU A 521 70.33 -25.14 15.57
CA GLU A 521 70.11 -23.88 16.29
C GLU A 521 70.12 -22.65 15.35
N ALA A 522 71.02 -22.64 14.37
CA ALA A 522 71.10 -21.57 13.38
C ALA A 522 69.87 -21.53 12.45
N GLU A 523 69.33 -22.69 12.05
CA GLU A 523 68.12 -22.78 11.24
C GLU A 523 66.88 -22.36 12.04
N ALA A 524 66.78 -22.79 13.30
CA ALA A 524 65.69 -22.41 14.19
C ALA A 524 65.60 -20.88 14.36
N VAL A 525 66.74 -20.21 14.59
CA VAL A 525 66.82 -18.74 14.70
C VAL A 525 66.45 -18.07 13.37
N LEU A 526 66.95 -18.57 12.24
CA LEU A 526 66.66 -17.99 10.93
C LEU A 526 65.17 -18.10 10.58
N PHE A 527 64.57 -19.29 10.74
CA PHE A 527 63.16 -19.50 10.45
C PHE A 527 62.26 -18.75 11.43
N ALA A 528 62.63 -18.68 12.71
CA ALA A 528 61.95 -17.83 13.69
C ALA A 528 61.87 -16.38 13.23
N ALA A 529 63.01 -15.77 12.86
CA ALA A 529 63.05 -14.37 12.42
C ALA A 529 62.23 -14.14 11.14
N ARG A 530 62.22 -15.09 10.20
CA ARG A 530 61.39 -15.01 8.99
C ARG A 530 59.90 -15.09 9.30
N LEU A 531 59.51 -16.02 10.18
CA LEU A 531 58.12 -16.14 10.63
C LEU A 531 57.68 -14.90 11.42
N ASP A 532 58.52 -14.35 12.30
CA ASP A 532 58.21 -13.14 13.06
C ASP A 532 57.96 -11.93 12.12
N ALA A 533 58.75 -11.80 11.05
CA ALA A 533 58.51 -10.78 10.02
C ALA A 533 57.19 -11.01 9.25
N MET A 534 56.85 -12.26 8.93
CA MET A 534 55.58 -12.61 8.28
C MET A 534 54.37 -12.40 9.21
N ILE A 535 54.53 -12.69 10.50
CA ILE A 535 53.53 -12.44 11.55
C ILE A 535 53.26 -10.95 11.64
N ALA A 536 54.31 -10.11 11.77
CA ALA A 536 54.16 -8.66 11.85
C ALA A 536 53.44 -8.07 10.61
N ALA A 537 53.76 -8.58 9.41
CA ALA A 537 53.08 -8.18 8.18
C ALA A 537 51.59 -8.60 8.17
N CYS A 538 51.28 -9.80 8.68
CA CYS A 538 49.91 -10.29 8.77
C CYS A 538 49.09 -9.53 9.83
N GLU A 539 49.69 -9.22 10.98
CA GLU A 539 49.08 -8.42 12.04
C GLU A 539 48.77 -7.00 11.56
N ALA A 540 49.65 -6.39 10.78
CA ALA A 540 49.43 -5.07 10.19
C ALA A 540 48.23 -5.05 9.21
N GLY A 541 47.93 -6.17 8.56
CA GLY A 541 46.76 -6.33 7.68
C GLY A 541 45.45 -6.63 8.41
N MET A 542 45.48 -6.95 9.72
CA MET A 542 44.27 -7.17 10.50
C MET A 542 43.67 -5.85 10.98
N HIS A 543 42.36 -5.69 10.75
CA HIS A 543 41.59 -4.57 11.25
C HIS A 543 41.54 -4.59 12.79
N PRO A 544 41.68 -3.43 13.47
CA PRO A 544 41.71 -3.36 14.93
C PRO A 544 40.49 -3.99 15.62
N ASP A 545 39.29 -3.81 15.05
CA ASP A 545 38.07 -4.41 15.62
C ASP A 545 38.06 -5.94 15.50
N SER A 546 38.56 -6.50 14.38
CA SER A 546 38.68 -7.96 14.20
C SER A 546 39.64 -8.56 15.21
N ARG A 547 40.76 -7.88 15.47
CA ARG A 547 41.73 -8.28 16.50
C ARG A 547 41.10 -8.24 17.89
N ARG A 548 40.40 -7.16 18.24
CA ARG A 548 39.71 -7.01 19.53
C ARG A 548 38.67 -8.12 19.75
N LEU A 549 37.94 -8.51 18.71
CA LEU A 549 36.96 -9.59 18.78
C LEU A 549 37.61 -10.94 19.15
N LEU A 550 38.74 -11.29 18.54
CA LEU A 550 39.49 -12.51 18.87
C LEU A 550 40.12 -12.44 20.26
N GLU A 551 40.74 -11.32 20.61
CA GLU A 551 41.37 -11.11 21.94
C GLU A 551 40.35 -11.18 23.09
N ALA A 552 39.12 -10.71 22.87
CA ALA A 552 38.06 -10.74 23.87
C ALA A 552 37.41 -12.12 24.02
N TRP A 553 37.50 -12.99 23.02
CA TRP A 553 36.76 -14.26 22.98
C TRP A 553 36.99 -15.19 24.18
N PRO A 554 38.23 -15.38 24.69
CA PRO A 554 38.44 -16.22 25.88
C PRO A 554 37.63 -15.75 27.11
N SER A 555 37.57 -14.43 27.33
CA SER A 555 36.79 -13.84 28.43
C SER A 555 35.28 -13.99 28.21
N VAL A 556 34.83 -13.89 26.95
CA VAL A 556 33.42 -14.15 26.59
C VAL A 556 33.06 -15.62 26.89
N ARG A 557 33.91 -16.58 26.51
CA ARG A 557 33.73 -18.00 26.81
C ARG A 557 33.64 -18.27 28.31
N GLU A 558 34.51 -17.66 29.09
CA GLU A 558 34.48 -17.78 30.55
C GLU A 558 33.17 -17.24 31.12
N THR A 559 32.76 -16.03 30.70
CA THR A 559 31.54 -15.37 31.17
C THR A 559 30.28 -16.19 30.88
N TYR A 560 30.12 -16.64 29.63
CA TYR A 560 28.96 -17.46 29.22
C TYR A 560 29.03 -18.91 29.74
N GLY A 561 30.19 -19.36 30.25
CA GLY A 561 30.36 -20.63 30.94
C GLY A 561 29.88 -20.63 32.39
N GLN A 562 29.57 -19.47 32.97
CA GLN A 562 29.05 -19.31 34.32
C GLN A 562 27.57 -19.73 34.42
N GLU A 563 27.04 -19.87 35.63
CA GLU A 563 25.60 -20.11 35.85
C GLU A 563 24.78 -18.81 35.75
N ARG A 564 25.38 -17.69 36.18
CA ARG A 564 24.71 -16.39 36.28
C ARG A 564 25.61 -15.27 35.79
N LEU A 565 25.01 -14.29 35.13
CA LEU A 565 25.62 -13.03 34.78
C LEU A 565 25.02 -11.92 35.64
N ILE A 566 25.87 -11.22 36.41
CA ILE A 566 25.46 -10.04 37.20
C ILE A 566 25.89 -8.81 36.42
N ALA A 567 24.91 -8.03 35.95
CA ALA A 567 25.15 -6.77 35.24
C ALA A 567 24.55 -5.60 36.01
N ASN A 568 25.28 -4.48 36.13
CA ASN A 568 24.73 -3.25 36.67
C ASN A 568 24.10 -2.43 35.54
N VAL A 569 22.78 -2.35 35.52
CA VAL A 569 22.02 -1.60 34.51
C VAL A 569 21.32 -0.43 35.21
N ARG A 570 21.78 0.80 34.93
CA ARG A 570 21.21 2.05 35.48
C ARG A 570 21.15 2.06 37.01
N GLY A 571 22.19 1.52 37.68
CA GLY A 571 22.28 1.50 39.14
C GLY A 571 21.52 0.35 39.82
N LYS A 572 20.92 -0.57 39.05
CA LYS A 572 20.29 -1.79 39.55
C LYS A 572 21.11 -3.01 39.14
N GLU A 573 21.35 -3.92 40.08
CA GLU A 573 21.91 -5.24 39.78
C GLU A 573 20.83 -6.08 39.10
N VAL A 574 21.11 -6.50 37.87
CA VAL A 574 20.29 -7.42 37.09
C VAL A 574 21.02 -8.75 37.04
N VAL A 575 20.46 -9.76 37.70
CA VAL A 575 20.98 -11.14 37.66
C VAL A 575 20.29 -11.87 36.53
N THR A 576 21.07 -12.36 35.58
CA THR A 576 20.59 -13.15 34.44
C THR A 576 21.08 -14.58 34.59
N GLU A 577 20.16 -15.53 34.76
CA GLU A 577 20.49 -16.96 34.68
C GLU A 577 20.97 -17.27 33.26
N LEU A 578 22.12 -17.93 33.11
CA LEU A 578 22.72 -18.31 31.83
C LEU A 578 22.47 -19.78 31.47
N THR A 579 21.97 -20.54 32.44
CA THR A 579 21.79 -21.98 32.37
C THR A 579 20.39 -22.34 32.86
N VAL A 580 19.77 -23.34 32.22
CA VAL A 580 18.51 -23.96 32.64
C VAL A 580 18.74 -25.45 32.82
N HIS A 581 18.21 -26.03 33.89
CA HIS A 581 18.29 -27.49 34.13
C HIS A 581 17.06 -28.19 33.60
N SER A 582 17.26 -29.29 32.86
CA SER A 582 16.15 -30.17 32.44
C SER A 582 15.71 -31.07 33.60
N LEU A 583 14.56 -31.75 33.44
CA LEU A 583 14.10 -32.77 34.40
C LEU A 583 15.10 -33.93 34.57
N SER A 584 15.93 -34.21 33.57
CA SER A 584 17.00 -35.21 33.63
C SER A 584 18.27 -34.71 34.32
N GLY A 585 18.30 -33.46 34.78
CA GLY A 585 19.47 -32.81 35.38
C GLY A 585 20.46 -32.23 34.37
N SER A 586 20.21 -32.37 33.05
CA SER A 586 21.09 -31.83 32.02
C SER A 586 21.18 -30.32 32.11
N ARG A 587 22.41 -29.80 32.06
CA ARG A 587 22.71 -28.38 32.06
C ARG A 587 22.57 -27.81 30.65
N ILE A 588 21.51 -27.05 30.38
CA ILE A 588 21.23 -26.44 29.07
C ILE A 588 21.64 -24.96 29.09
N PRO A 589 22.61 -24.52 28.28
CA PRO A 589 22.95 -23.11 28.19
C PRO A 589 21.84 -22.34 27.46
N ARG A 590 21.49 -21.15 27.96
CA ARG A 590 20.58 -20.23 27.26
C ARG A 590 21.19 -19.76 25.96
N VAL A 591 22.50 -19.54 25.90
CA VAL A 591 23.22 -19.20 24.67
C VAL A 591 24.38 -20.17 24.51
N SER A 592 24.36 -20.97 23.44
CA SER A 592 25.40 -21.93 23.11
C SER A 592 26.54 -21.25 22.34
N LEU A 593 27.79 -21.54 22.70
CA LEU A 593 28.97 -20.98 22.03
C LEU A 593 29.59 -21.98 21.06
N PRO A 594 30.17 -21.54 19.92
CA PRO A 594 30.93 -22.40 19.05
C PRO A 594 32.19 -22.94 19.74
N LYS A 595 32.58 -24.16 19.37
CA LYS A 595 33.78 -24.85 19.86
C LYS A 595 34.96 -24.78 18.88
N PHE A 596 34.98 -23.78 18.00
CA PHE A 596 36.06 -23.61 17.02
C PHE A 596 37.41 -23.38 17.70
N GLU A 597 38.45 -23.96 17.10
CA GLU A 597 39.86 -23.76 17.44
C GLU A 597 40.60 -22.94 16.36
N ASP A 598 40.08 -22.90 15.14
CA ASP A 598 40.59 -22.02 14.08
C ASP A 598 40.10 -20.59 14.29
N ASP A 599 41.03 -19.66 14.51
CA ASP A 599 40.76 -18.23 14.63
C ASP A 599 40.04 -17.67 13.39
N GLY A 600 40.28 -18.24 12.21
CA GLY A 600 39.57 -17.88 10.98
C GLY A 600 38.07 -18.17 11.08
N GLU A 601 37.69 -19.40 11.43
CA GLU A 601 36.28 -19.77 11.59
C GLU A 601 35.62 -19.06 12.77
N LEU A 602 36.35 -18.85 13.87
CA LEU A 602 35.85 -18.04 14.98
C LEU A 602 35.55 -16.60 14.54
N LEU A 603 36.48 -15.95 13.83
CA LEU A 603 36.27 -14.58 13.35
C LEU A 603 35.14 -14.50 12.32
N ARG A 604 35.02 -15.50 11.44
CA ARG A 604 33.91 -15.61 10.49
C ARG A 604 32.57 -15.57 11.22
N TRP A 605 32.43 -16.41 12.25
CA TRP A 605 31.23 -16.46 13.06
C TRP A 605 30.98 -15.14 13.80
N LEU A 606 32.00 -14.53 14.42
CA LEU A 606 31.89 -13.25 15.13
C LEU A 606 31.50 -12.07 14.22
N LEU A 607 31.91 -12.08 12.95
CA LEU A 607 31.58 -11.03 11.98
C LEU A 607 30.24 -11.25 11.29
N LYS A 608 29.83 -12.51 11.04
CA LYS A 608 28.60 -12.80 10.28
C LYS A 608 27.37 -13.05 11.16
N GLU A 609 27.54 -13.67 12.32
CA GLU A 609 26.42 -14.08 13.16
C GLU A 609 26.45 -13.52 14.58
N ASN A 610 27.62 -13.61 15.21
CA ASN A 610 27.91 -13.20 16.59
C ASN A 610 26.90 -13.71 17.64
N LEU A 611 27.11 -13.36 18.91
CA LEU A 611 26.14 -13.60 19.97
C LEU A 611 24.91 -12.68 19.79
N PRO A 612 23.72 -13.11 20.25
CA PRO A 612 22.59 -12.20 20.42
C PRO A 612 23.03 -10.93 21.17
N GLY A 613 22.55 -9.77 20.74
CA GLY A 613 22.91 -8.47 21.32
C GLY A 613 24.24 -7.88 20.85
N SER A 614 24.99 -8.57 19.99
CA SER A 614 26.26 -8.09 19.41
C SER A 614 26.16 -7.92 17.90
N PHE A 615 26.81 -6.90 17.34
CA PHE A 615 26.83 -6.65 15.89
C PHE A 615 27.35 -7.88 15.10
N PRO A 616 26.71 -8.28 13.98
CA PRO A 616 25.63 -7.60 13.25
C PRO A 616 24.20 -8.01 13.69
N TYR A 617 24.03 -8.50 14.92
CA TYR A 617 22.75 -8.83 15.56
C TYR A 617 21.95 -9.93 14.85
N THR A 618 22.61 -10.77 14.05
CA THR A 618 21.99 -11.85 13.28
C THR A 618 21.17 -12.77 14.17
N ALA A 619 21.68 -13.14 15.34
CA ALA A 619 20.99 -14.01 16.31
C ALA A 619 20.00 -13.30 17.25
N GLY A 620 19.83 -11.98 17.11
CA GLY A 620 18.93 -11.16 17.92
C GLY A 620 19.56 -9.85 18.38
N VAL A 621 18.72 -8.84 18.62
CA VAL A 621 19.16 -7.47 18.99
C VAL A 621 19.41 -7.26 20.48
N PHE A 622 19.02 -8.23 21.31
CA PHE A 622 19.22 -8.21 22.76
C PHE A 622 20.07 -9.42 23.18
N PRO A 623 20.92 -9.28 24.22
CA PRO A 623 21.75 -10.39 24.71
C PRO A 623 20.94 -11.61 25.15
N PHE A 624 19.79 -11.37 25.77
CA PHE A 624 18.89 -12.40 26.27
C PHE A 624 17.44 -11.98 26.07
N LYS A 625 16.54 -12.96 25.94
CA LYS A 625 15.09 -12.76 25.97
C LYS A 625 14.65 -12.24 27.33
N ARG A 626 13.61 -11.39 27.33
CA ARG A 626 12.98 -10.86 28.55
C ARG A 626 12.29 -11.98 29.32
N THR A 627 12.43 -12.00 30.64
CA THR A 627 11.78 -12.96 31.54
C THR A 627 10.46 -12.43 32.10
N ASP A 628 10.30 -11.11 32.14
CA ASP A 628 9.17 -10.34 32.67
C ASP A 628 8.13 -9.96 31.60
N GLU A 629 8.49 -10.06 30.32
CA GLU A 629 7.63 -9.67 29.21
C GLU A 629 7.74 -10.68 28.05
N GLU A 630 6.80 -11.62 27.99
CA GLU A 630 6.69 -12.54 26.85
C GLU A 630 6.38 -11.77 25.55
N PRO A 631 6.84 -12.23 24.37
CA PRO A 631 6.60 -11.57 23.09
C PRO A 631 5.12 -11.62 22.64
N LYS A 632 4.26 -12.28 23.42
CA LYS A 632 2.83 -12.45 23.18
C LYS A 632 2.17 -11.10 22.91
N ARG A 633 1.53 -10.98 21.74
CA ARG A 633 0.71 -9.82 21.36
C ARG A 633 -0.43 -10.31 20.47
N GLN A 634 -1.62 -10.46 21.04
CA GLN A 634 -2.78 -10.98 20.33
C GLN A 634 -3.59 -9.84 19.69
N PHE A 635 -3.98 -10.06 18.45
CA PHE A 635 -4.82 -9.16 17.67
C PHE A 635 -6.26 -9.27 18.16
N ALA A 636 -6.89 -8.14 18.47
CA ALA A 636 -8.28 -8.10 18.89
C ALA A 636 -8.95 -6.81 18.43
N GLY A 637 -10.21 -6.93 18.04
CA GLY A 637 -11.05 -5.83 17.63
C GLY A 637 -12.32 -6.37 17.02
N GLU A 638 -13.46 -6.08 17.64
CA GLU A 638 -14.77 -6.49 17.14
C GLU A 638 -15.87 -5.66 17.79
N GLY A 639 -16.87 -5.27 17.00
CA GLY A 639 -18.05 -4.54 17.46
C GLY A 639 -17.71 -3.14 17.99
N THR A 640 -18.28 -2.79 19.15
CA THR A 640 -18.09 -1.48 19.79
C THR A 640 -16.75 -1.38 20.53
N PRO A 641 -16.26 -0.15 20.80
CA PRO A 641 -15.12 0.09 21.67
C PRO A 641 -15.21 -0.66 23.01
N GLU A 642 -16.38 -0.69 23.63
CA GLU A 642 -16.62 -1.34 24.92
C GLU A 642 -16.52 -2.88 24.82
N ARG A 643 -17.00 -3.50 23.74
CA ARG A 643 -16.84 -4.94 23.52
C ARG A 643 -15.38 -5.32 23.34
N THR A 644 -14.66 -4.55 22.55
CA THR A 644 -13.22 -4.76 22.34
C THR A 644 -12.42 -4.50 23.63
N ASN A 645 -12.79 -3.50 24.41
CA ASN A 645 -12.18 -3.25 25.72
C ASN A 645 -12.33 -4.45 26.67
N ARG A 646 -13.55 -5.02 26.78
CA ARG A 646 -13.77 -6.26 27.56
C ARG A 646 -12.87 -7.40 27.09
N ARG A 647 -12.69 -7.54 25.78
CA ARG A 647 -11.80 -8.53 25.18
C ARG A 647 -10.33 -8.29 25.55
N PHE A 648 -9.84 -7.06 25.53
CA PHE A 648 -8.49 -6.73 25.99
C PHE A 648 -8.26 -7.10 27.46
N HIS A 649 -9.22 -6.75 28.33
CA HIS A 649 -9.14 -7.12 29.75
C HIS A 649 -9.12 -8.65 29.94
N TYR A 650 -9.92 -9.39 29.19
CA TYR A 650 -9.91 -10.85 29.20
C TYR A 650 -8.55 -11.43 28.76
N LEU A 651 -8.00 -10.96 27.64
CA LEU A 651 -6.76 -11.49 27.06
C LEU A 651 -5.55 -11.25 27.97
N CYS A 652 -5.55 -10.15 28.73
CA CYS A 652 -4.42 -9.76 29.57
C CYS A 652 -4.66 -9.94 31.08
N ARG A 653 -5.77 -10.55 31.52
CA ARG A 653 -6.13 -10.64 32.95
C ARG A 653 -5.04 -11.21 33.87
N ASN A 654 -4.23 -12.14 33.35
CA ASN A 654 -3.20 -12.86 34.09
C ASN A 654 -1.76 -12.43 33.72
N ASP A 655 -1.60 -11.37 32.94
CA ASP A 655 -0.29 -10.90 32.49
C ASP A 655 0.16 -9.68 33.29
N ASP A 656 1.42 -9.65 33.74
CA ASP A 656 1.98 -8.46 34.39
C ASP A 656 2.21 -7.31 33.38
N ALA A 657 2.60 -7.65 32.15
CA ALA A 657 2.74 -6.72 31.02
C ALA A 657 1.53 -6.78 30.08
N LYS A 658 0.87 -5.64 29.85
CA LYS A 658 -0.32 -5.54 29.00
C LYS A 658 0.08 -5.10 27.59
N ARG A 659 0.15 -6.06 26.66
CA ARG A 659 0.55 -5.83 25.26
C ARG A 659 -0.65 -5.96 24.33
N LEU A 660 -1.34 -4.85 24.08
CA LEU A 660 -2.58 -4.81 23.30
C LEU A 660 -2.27 -4.69 21.81
N SER A 661 -3.11 -5.28 20.95
CA SER A 661 -3.04 -5.08 19.51
C SER A 661 -4.44 -4.91 18.93
N THR A 662 -4.70 -3.74 18.39
CA THR A 662 -6.03 -3.30 17.96
C THR A 662 -6.23 -3.51 16.48
N ALA A 663 -7.32 -4.21 16.14
CA ALA A 663 -7.85 -4.37 14.79
C ALA A 663 -9.04 -3.44 14.59
N PHE A 664 -9.00 -2.54 13.61
CA PHE A 664 -10.13 -1.65 13.31
C PHE A 664 -11.02 -2.23 12.23
N ASP A 665 -12.32 -1.92 12.29
CA ASP A 665 -13.27 -2.31 11.25
C ASP A 665 -12.95 -1.61 9.93
N SER A 666 -13.46 -2.17 8.83
CA SER A 666 -13.22 -1.61 7.49
C SER A 666 -13.68 -0.15 7.35
N VAL A 667 -14.75 0.26 8.03
CA VAL A 667 -15.23 1.66 8.04
C VAL A 667 -14.15 2.60 8.61
N THR A 668 -13.57 2.25 9.76
CA THR A 668 -12.49 3.01 10.40
C THR A 668 -11.21 2.95 9.58
N LEU A 669 -10.85 1.79 9.01
CA LEU A 669 -9.65 1.61 8.18
C LEU A 669 -9.62 2.56 6.97
N TYR A 670 -10.79 2.90 6.42
CA TYR A 670 -10.94 3.83 5.30
C TYR A 670 -11.30 5.26 5.71
N GLY A 671 -11.16 5.58 7.00
CA GLY A 671 -11.35 6.93 7.53
C GLY A 671 -12.78 7.43 7.41
N GLN A 672 -13.78 6.54 7.40
CA GLN A 672 -15.19 6.90 7.29
C GLN A 672 -15.89 6.83 8.65
N ASP A 673 -17.04 7.50 8.73
CA ASP A 673 -17.93 7.45 9.87
C ASP A 673 -18.99 6.34 9.67
N PRO A 674 -19.48 5.68 10.74
CA PRO A 674 -20.62 4.78 10.64
C PRO A 674 -21.88 5.50 10.11
N SER A 675 -22.67 4.81 9.30
CA SER A 675 -23.84 5.36 8.59
C SER A 675 -24.93 4.31 8.37
N GLU A 676 -26.18 4.75 8.18
CA GLU A 676 -27.33 3.90 7.84
C GLU A 676 -27.33 3.44 6.37
N GLN A 677 -26.47 3.99 5.52
CA GLN A 677 -26.32 3.53 4.14
C GLN A 677 -25.93 2.04 4.12
N PRO A 678 -26.66 1.16 3.41
CA PRO A 678 -26.44 -0.29 3.46
C PRO A 678 -24.98 -0.71 3.22
N ASP A 679 -24.31 -0.02 2.29
CA ASP A 679 -22.89 -0.18 1.95
C ASP A 679 -21.94 -0.05 3.14
N ILE A 680 -22.26 0.86 4.08
CA ILE A 680 -21.47 1.14 5.27
C ILE A 680 -22.03 0.34 6.45
N TYR A 681 -23.35 0.31 6.60
CA TYR A 681 -24.06 -0.26 7.74
C TYR A 681 -23.70 -1.72 7.98
N GLY A 682 -23.66 -2.54 6.92
CA GLY A 682 -23.28 -3.95 6.99
C GLY A 682 -21.85 -4.20 7.45
N LYS A 683 -21.00 -3.16 7.49
CA LYS A 683 -19.57 -3.26 7.79
C LYS A 683 -19.17 -2.69 9.16
N ILE A 684 -20.07 -1.96 9.82
CA ILE A 684 -19.81 -1.33 11.13
C ILE A 684 -19.50 -2.42 12.17
N GLY A 685 -18.29 -2.38 12.75
CA GLY A 685 -17.85 -3.29 13.80
C GLY A 685 -17.61 -4.75 13.34
N ASN A 686 -17.67 -5.02 12.04
CA ASN A 686 -17.31 -6.32 11.48
C ASN A 686 -15.80 -6.38 11.18
N SER A 687 -15.18 -7.53 11.47
CA SER A 687 -13.74 -7.78 11.28
C SER A 687 -12.81 -6.80 12.02
N GLY A 688 -13.34 -6.07 13.01
CA GLY A 688 -12.61 -5.03 13.73
C GLY A 688 -13.50 -4.17 14.62
N VAL A 689 -12.89 -3.33 15.44
CA VAL A 689 -13.60 -2.35 16.27
C VAL A 689 -13.92 -1.09 15.48
N ASN A 690 -15.14 -0.54 15.63
CA ASN A 690 -15.49 0.75 15.05
C ASN A 690 -15.05 1.91 15.96
N VAL A 691 -14.18 2.80 15.47
CA VAL A 691 -13.70 3.98 16.20
C VAL A 691 -13.77 5.19 15.28
N CYS A 692 -14.71 6.11 15.53
CA CYS A 692 -14.93 7.28 14.68
C CYS A 692 -14.74 8.62 15.42
N SER A 693 -14.50 8.59 16.73
CA SER A 693 -14.35 9.79 17.57
C SER A 693 -13.31 9.59 18.67
N LEU A 694 -12.87 10.69 19.29
CA LEU A 694 -12.00 10.63 20.47
C LEU A 694 -12.68 9.90 21.64
N ASP A 695 -14.00 10.04 21.81
CA ASP A 695 -14.74 9.37 22.88
C ASP A 695 -14.73 7.84 22.72
N ASP A 696 -14.86 7.36 21.49
CA ASP A 696 -14.71 5.93 21.18
C ASP A 696 -13.31 5.42 21.54
N MET A 697 -12.27 6.20 21.23
CA MET A 697 -10.88 5.86 21.57
C MET A 697 -10.66 5.78 23.08
N LYS A 698 -11.28 6.67 23.86
CA LYS A 698 -11.24 6.64 25.32
C LYS A 698 -11.89 5.38 25.87
N LYS A 699 -13.09 5.03 25.38
CA LYS A 699 -13.82 3.81 25.75
C LYS A 699 -13.03 2.55 25.42
N LEU A 700 -12.34 2.54 24.28
CA LEU A 700 -11.54 1.39 23.83
C LEU A 700 -10.43 1.02 24.82
N TYR A 701 -9.76 2.01 25.41
CA TYR A 701 -8.63 1.80 26.32
C TYR A 701 -8.93 2.11 27.79
N ASP A 702 -10.21 2.21 28.15
CA ASP A 702 -10.61 2.43 29.54
C ASP A 702 -10.07 1.30 30.45
N GLY A 703 -9.61 1.70 31.64
CA GLY A 703 -8.95 0.81 32.60
C GLY A 703 -7.49 0.44 32.29
N PHE A 704 -6.91 0.88 31.16
CA PHE A 704 -5.48 0.70 30.86
C PHE A 704 -4.71 2.01 30.99
N ASP A 705 -3.69 2.05 31.85
CA ASP A 705 -2.79 3.19 31.98
C ASP A 705 -1.81 3.25 30.81
N LEU A 706 -2.07 4.13 29.83
CA LEU A 706 -1.28 4.23 28.60
C LEU A 706 0.15 4.77 28.83
N CYS A 707 0.43 5.38 29.98
CA CYS A 707 1.77 5.84 30.38
C CYS A 707 2.52 4.83 31.26
N HIS A 708 1.90 3.71 31.63
CA HIS A 708 2.56 2.71 32.45
C HIS A 708 3.64 1.97 31.65
N PRO A 709 4.87 1.78 32.18
CA PRO A 709 5.98 1.19 31.42
C PRO A 709 5.73 -0.25 30.94
N ALA A 710 4.84 -0.97 31.62
CA ALA A 710 4.42 -2.34 31.27
C ALA A 710 3.17 -2.40 30.37
N VAL A 711 2.62 -1.25 29.94
CA VAL A 711 1.50 -1.18 28.99
C VAL A 711 2.05 -0.73 27.63
N SER A 712 1.66 -1.43 26.57
CA SER A 712 2.07 -1.08 25.20
C SER A 712 0.98 -1.44 24.20
N VAL A 713 0.49 -0.43 23.49
CA VAL A 713 -0.61 -0.58 22.52
C VAL A 713 -0.07 -0.55 21.09
N SER A 714 -0.43 -1.55 20.29
CA SER A 714 -0.19 -1.57 18.85
C SER A 714 -1.50 -1.33 18.12
N MET A 715 -1.52 -0.41 17.15
CA MET A 715 -2.71 -0.07 16.38
C MET A 715 -2.44 -0.30 14.89
N THR A 716 -3.18 -1.24 14.29
CA THR A 716 -3.06 -1.57 12.87
C THR A 716 -4.00 -0.69 12.05
N ILE A 717 -3.48 0.47 11.66
CA ILE A 717 -4.18 1.48 10.86
C ILE A 717 -3.18 2.10 9.89
N ASN A 718 -3.61 2.43 8.67
CA ASN A 718 -2.74 2.98 7.62
C ASN A 718 -3.28 4.31 7.06
N GLY A 719 -4.31 4.28 6.21
CA GLY A 719 -4.84 5.48 5.54
C GLY A 719 -5.09 6.67 6.48
N PRO A 720 -5.94 6.54 7.51
CA PRO A 720 -6.21 7.60 8.48
C PRO A 720 -5.34 7.49 9.74
N ALA A 721 -4.17 6.82 9.67
CA ALA A 721 -3.31 6.59 10.82
C ALA A 721 -2.93 7.87 11.59
N PRO A 722 -2.62 9.02 10.96
CA PRO A 722 -2.35 10.26 11.68
C PRO A 722 -3.51 10.72 12.57
N ALA A 723 -4.75 10.59 12.11
CA ALA A 723 -5.93 11.00 12.89
C ALA A 723 -6.19 10.04 14.07
N ILE A 724 -6.10 8.73 13.83
CA ILE A 724 -6.24 7.72 14.89
C ILE A 724 -5.11 7.82 15.93
N LEU A 725 -3.88 8.10 15.49
CA LEU A 725 -2.76 8.35 16.39
C LEU A 725 -2.99 9.60 17.25
N ALA A 726 -3.52 10.69 16.67
CA ALA A 726 -3.87 11.89 17.42
C ALA A 726 -4.98 11.61 18.45
N MET A 727 -5.99 10.79 18.12
CA MET A 727 -7.01 10.33 19.08
C MET A 727 -6.38 9.54 20.24
N PHE A 728 -5.46 8.62 19.93
CA PHE A 728 -4.76 7.83 20.94
C PHE A 728 -3.89 8.70 21.86
N MET A 729 -3.11 9.63 21.29
CA MET A 729 -2.26 10.53 22.08
C MET A 729 -3.10 11.43 23.00
N ASN A 730 -4.24 11.95 22.52
CA ASN A 730 -5.18 12.70 23.35
C ASN A 730 -5.82 11.81 24.44
N THR A 731 -6.14 10.56 24.13
CA THR A 731 -6.63 9.61 25.14
C THR A 731 -5.62 9.42 26.27
N ALA A 732 -4.33 9.25 25.96
CA ALA A 732 -3.28 9.14 26.97
C ALA A 732 -3.10 10.43 27.78
N ILE A 733 -3.20 11.61 27.14
CA ILE A 733 -3.12 12.91 27.81
C ILE A 733 -4.30 13.08 28.78
N ASP A 734 -5.52 12.84 28.31
CA ASP A 734 -6.73 12.98 29.11
C ASP A 734 -6.70 12.06 30.34
N GLN A 735 -6.20 10.82 30.22
CA GLN A 735 -6.00 9.94 31.38
C GLN A 735 -5.10 10.56 32.46
N GLN A 736 -4.01 11.25 32.08
CA GLN A 736 -3.12 11.89 33.06
C GLN A 736 -3.71 13.20 33.61
N VAL A 737 -4.49 13.92 32.81
CA VAL A 737 -5.25 15.10 33.26
C VAL A 737 -6.32 14.70 34.27
N ASP A 738 -7.07 13.63 34.01
CA ASP A 738 -8.08 13.11 34.93
C ASP A 738 -7.46 12.64 36.25
N ARG A 739 -6.28 12.01 36.20
CA ARG A 739 -5.51 11.65 37.39
C ARG A 739 -5.04 12.87 38.17
N PHE A 740 -4.59 13.92 37.49
CA PHE A 740 -4.25 15.19 38.13
C PHE A 740 -5.49 15.78 38.81
N ALA A 741 -6.62 15.84 38.12
CA ALA A 741 -7.86 16.39 38.66
C ALA A 741 -8.38 15.60 39.86
N ALA A 742 -8.33 14.27 39.80
CA ALA A 742 -8.70 13.39 40.92
C ALA A 742 -7.77 13.59 42.14
N LYS A 743 -6.47 13.79 41.90
CA LYS A 743 -5.48 13.99 42.97
C LYS A 743 -5.54 15.38 43.60
N HIS A 744 -5.79 16.41 42.81
CA HIS A 744 -5.71 17.82 43.23
C HIS A 744 -7.08 18.49 43.47
N GLY A 745 -8.18 17.83 43.09
CA GLY A 745 -9.54 18.35 43.24
C GLY A 745 -9.89 19.52 42.32
N ARG A 746 -9.08 19.77 41.28
CA ARG A 746 -9.27 20.85 40.29
C ARG A 746 -8.66 20.48 38.94
N GLN A 747 -9.11 21.12 37.87
CA GLN A 747 -8.46 21.02 36.57
C GLN A 747 -7.05 21.66 36.59
N PRO A 748 -6.09 21.15 35.79
CA PRO A 748 -4.79 21.79 35.63
C PRO A 748 -4.95 23.16 34.94
N ASP A 749 -4.10 24.11 35.30
CA ASP A 749 -3.98 25.35 34.52
C ASP A 749 -3.22 25.09 33.19
N ALA A 750 -3.05 26.14 32.37
CA ALA A 750 -2.40 26.01 31.07
C ALA A 750 -0.93 25.53 31.14
N ALA A 751 -0.18 25.95 32.17
CA ALA A 751 1.22 25.55 32.33
C ALA A 751 1.32 24.11 32.84
N GLU A 752 0.47 23.75 33.79
CA GLU A 752 0.36 22.38 34.30
C GLU A 752 -0.09 21.41 33.21
N TYR A 753 -1.09 21.78 32.39
CA TYR A 753 -1.53 20.96 31.26
C TYR A 753 -0.40 20.76 30.24
N ALA A 754 0.35 21.82 29.90
CA ALA A 754 1.49 21.71 29.00
C ALA A 754 2.57 20.75 29.54
N ALA A 755 2.85 20.80 30.84
CA ALA A 755 3.77 19.88 31.50
C ALA A 755 3.26 18.42 31.50
N ILE A 756 1.97 18.20 31.78
CA ILE A 756 1.32 16.89 31.72
C ILE A 756 1.39 16.33 30.30
N LYS A 757 1.04 17.13 29.29
CA LYS A 757 1.11 16.75 27.87
C LYS A 757 2.53 16.32 27.49
N ALA A 758 3.54 17.13 27.83
CA ALA A 758 4.94 16.82 27.52
C ALA A 758 5.41 15.52 28.20
N ALA A 759 5.11 15.33 29.48
CA ALA A 759 5.47 14.11 30.21
C ALA A 759 4.76 12.86 29.67
N THR A 760 3.48 13.01 29.28
CA THR A 760 2.68 11.93 28.67
C THR A 760 3.30 11.49 27.36
N LEU A 761 3.59 12.42 26.45
CA LEU A 761 4.17 12.13 25.13
C LEU A 761 5.55 11.46 25.22
N GLN A 762 6.34 11.77 26.26
CA GLN A 762 7.64 11.16 26.49
C GLN A 762 7.57 9.76 27.11
N SER A 763 6.45 9.40 27.75
CA SER A 763 6.28 8.14 28.48
C SER A 763 5.44 7.10 27.75
N VAL A 764 4.50 7.54 26.90
CA VAL A 764 3.58 6.67 26.18
C VAL A 764 4.32 5.65 25.31
N ARG A 765 3.87 4.39 25.37
CA ARG A 765 4.53 3.27 24.70
C ARG A 765 3.58 2.55 23.75
N GLY A 766 4.03 2.33 22.51
CA GLY A 766 3.19 1.66 21.52
C GLY A 766 3.73 1.72 20.11
N THR A 767 2.88 1.30 19.16
CA THR A 767 3.18 1.25 17.74
C THR A 767 1.94 1.65 16.96
N VAL A 768 2.10 2.51 15.96
CA VAL A 768 1.12 2.66 14.88
C VAL A 768 1.71 2.01 13.63
N GLN A 769 0.90 1.32 12.83
CA GLN A 769 1.40 0.61 11.67
C GLN A 769 1.81 1.58 10.56
N ALA A 770 0.87 2.34 10.01
CA ALA A 770 1.09 3.55 9.21
C ALA A 770 2.13 3.45 8.08
N ASP A 771 2.29 2.26 7.48
CA ASP A 771 3.21 2.06 6.36
C ASP A 771 2.45 2.24 5.05
N ILE A 772 2.55 3.42 4.46
CA ILE A 772 1.87 3.82 3.22
C ILE A 772 2.43 3.10 1.99
N LEU A 773 3.73 2.77 1.97
CA LEU A 773 4.37 2.15 0.80
C LEU A 773 3.81 0.75 0.52
N LYS A 774 3.54 -0.05 1.56
CA LYS A 774 2.89 -1.35 1.39
C LYS A 774 1.42 -1.26 0.95
N GLU A 775 0.76 -0.12 1.18
CA GLU A 775 -0.66 0.05 0.81
C GLU A 775 -0.82 0.04 -0.70
N ASP A 776 0.06 0.73 -1.41
CA ASP A 776 0.06 0.72 -2.87
C ASP A 776 0.58 -0.62 -3.45
N GLN A 777 1.43 -1.33 -2.70
CA GLN A 777 2.05 -2.57 -3.16
C GLN A 777 1.16 -3.80 -2.96
N GLY A 778 0.44 -3.91 -1.84
CA GLY A 778 -0.27 -5.15 -1.50
C GLY A 778 -1.50 -5.06 -0.58
N GLN A 779 -1.65 -4.06 0.30
CA GLN A 779 -2.79 -4.02 1.24
C GLN A 779 -4.01 -3.22 0.74
N ASN A 780 -3.81 -2.21 -0.10
CA ASN A 780 -4.88 -1.46 -0.75
C ASN A 780 -5.83 -0.67 0.19
N THR A 781 -5.35 -0.20 1.35
CA THR A 781 -6.11 0.68 2.27
C THR A 781 -5.64 2.14 2.24
N CYS A 782 -4.87 2.55 1.22
CA CYS A 782 -4.53 3.95 1.01
C CYS A 782 -5.78 4.74 0.58
N ILE A 783 -6.04 5.85 1.28
CA ILE A 783 -7.20 6.72 1.01
C ILE A 783 -6.82 8.10 0.48
N PHE A 784 -5.59 8.56 0.76
CA PHE A 784 -5.04 9.81 0.26
C PHE A 784 -4.07 9.55 -0.90
N SER A 785 -3.69 10.60 -1.63
CA SER A 785 -2.56 10.47 -2.56
C SER A 785 -1.31 9.97 -1.82
N THR A 786 -0.52 9.09 -2.44
CA THR A 786 0.65 8.47 -1.81
C THR A 786 1.64 9.52 -1.30
N GLU A 787 1.81 10.61 -2.05
CA GLU A 787 2.65 11.75 -1.67
C GLU A 787 2.15 12.45 -0.41
N PHE A 788 0.86 12.78 -0.35
CA PHE A 788 0.27 13.44 0.80
C PHE A 788 0.29 12.54 2.06
N ALA A 789 0.03 11.25 1.87
CA ALA A 789 0.10 10.27 2.96
C ALA A 789 1.52 10.15 3.52
N LEU A 790 2.56 10.07 2.67
CA LEU A 790 3.95 10.08 3.10
C LEU A 790 4.34 11.40 3.78
N LYS A 791 3.84 12.54 3.27
CA LYS A 791 4.00 13.85 3.91
C LYS A 791 3.49 13.86 5.34
N MET A 792 2.25 13.38 5.57
CA MET A 792 1.68 13.28 6.91
C MET A 792 2.50 12.35 7.82
N MET A 793 3.06 11.26 7.29
CA MET A 793 3.93 10.38 8.08
C MET A 793 5.27 11.04 8.46
N GLY A 794 5.84 11.88 7.59
CA GLY A 794 6.97 12.71 7.97
C GLY A 794 6.60 13.77 9.02
N ASP A 795 5.38 14.32 8.97
CA ASP A 795 4.90 15.30 9.96
C ASP A 795 4.72 14.66 11.35
N VAL A 796 4.21 13.42 11.40
CA VAL A 796 4.16 12.61 12.62
C VAL A 796 5.56 12.41 13.19
N GLN A 797 6.53 12.01 12.35
CA GLN A 797 7.90 11.77 12.80
C GLN A 797 8.59 13.05 13.26
N GLN A 798 8.38 14.18 12.58
CA GLN A 798 8.91 15.48 13.01
C GLN A 798 8.34 15.87 14.39
N TYR A 799 7.02 15.74 14.57
CA TYR A 799 6.38 16.01 15.86
C TYR A 799 6.94 15.11 16.98
N PHE A 800 7.21 13.84 16.69
CA PHE A 800 7.84 12.91 17.63
C PHE A 800 9.24 13.35 18.05
N ILE A 801 10.04 13.87 17.12
CA ILE A 801 11.38 14.40 17.43
C ILE A 801 11.26 15.64 18.31
N ASP A 802 10.44 16.60 17.89
CA ASP A 802 10.27 17.89 18.58
C ASP A 802 9.75 17.71 20.02
N HIS A 803 8.89 16.72 20.24
CA HIS A 803 8.29 16.41 21.55
C HIS A 803 8.95 15.25 22.30
N ARG A 804 10.06 14.68 21.78
CA ARG A 804 10.82 13.58 22.41
C ARG A 804 10.00 12.30 22.66
N VAL A 805 9.15 11.94 21.71
CA VAL A 805 8.35 10.69 21.72
C VAL A 805 9.25 9.50 21.36
N HIS A 806 9.98 8.97 22.35
CA HIS A 806 11.02 7.94 22.13
C HIS A 806 10.57 6.50 22.42
N HIS A 807 9.34 6.33 22.92
CA HIS A 807 8.78 5.03 23.32
C HIS A 807 7.62 4.57 22.43
N TYR A 808 7.27 5.37 21.43
CA TYR A 808 6.25 5.06 20.44
C TYR A 808 6.88 4.91 19.05
N TYR A 809 6.56 3.82 18.36
CA TYR A 809 6.98 3.59 16.98
C TYR A 809 6.02 4.30 16.03
N SER A 810 6.54 5.25 15.25
CA SER A 810 5.77 6.08 14.30
C SER A 810 5.38 5.33 13.04
N VAL A 811 6.14 4.28 12.68
CA VAL A 811 5.89 3.42 11.52
C VAL A 811 6.27 1.98 11.88
N SER A 812 5.42 1.03 11.50
CA SER A 812 5.74 -0.40 11.44
C SER A 812 5.80 -0.87 9.99
N ILE A 813 6.99 -0.82 9.42
CA ILE A 813 7.29 -1.18 8.02
C ILE A 813 6.97 -2.66 7.81
N SER A 814 6.00 -2.96 6.95
CA SER A 814 5.28 -4.23 7.00
C SER A 814 5.33 -5.02 5.70
N GLY A 815 5.89 -6.22 5.76
CA GLY A 815 5.82 -7.26 4.73
C GLY A 815 4.64 -8.22 4.85
N TYR A 816 3.97 -8.28 6.02
CA TYR A 816 2.88 -9.25 6.25
C TYR A 816 1.86 -9.26 5.10
N HIS A 817 1.27 -8.10 4.82
CA HIS A 817 0.24 -7.93 3.80
C HIS A 817 0.74 -8.17 2.37
N ILE A 818 2.03 -7.90 2.11
CA ILE A 818 2.67 -8.21 0.81
C ILE A 818 2.70 -9.73 0.59
N ALA A 819 3.02 -10.50 1.63
CA ALA A 819 3.01 -11.96 1.57
C ALA A 819 1.58 -12.53 1.48
N GLU A 820 0.66 -12.02 2.30
CA GLU A 820 -0.75 -12.47 2.26
C GLU A 820 -1.41 -12.20 0.91
N ALA A 821 -0.98 -11.16 0.18
CA ALA A 821 -1.45 -10.88 -1.19
C ALA A 821 -0.92 -11.84 -2.25
N GLY A 822 0.22 -12.50 -2.02
CA GLY A 822 0.91 -13.17 -3.12
C GLY A 822 2.34 -13.56 -2.90
N ALA A 823 3.10 -12.70 -2.20
CA ALA A 823 4.55 -12.73 -2.31
C ALA A 823 5.18 -13.92 -1.61
N ASN A 824 6.19 -14.50 -2.24
CA ASN A 824 7.08 -15.45 -1.60
C ASN A 824 7.95 -14.75 -0.52
N PRO A 825 8.60 -15.50 0.40
CA PRO A 825 9.40 -14.92 1.49
C PRO A 825 10.54 -13.98 1.03
N ILE A 826 11.15 -14.23 -0.14
CA ILE A 826 12.23 -13.38 -0.66
C ILE A 826 11.68 -12.02 -1.07
N THR A 827 10.62 -12.01 -1.88
CA THR A 827 9.96 -10.79 -2.33
C THR A 827 9.37 -10.01 -1.16
N GLN A 828 8.77 -10.70 -0.18
CA GLN A 828 8.32 -10.09 1.07
C GLN A 828 9.44 -9.34 1.77
N LEU A 829 10.56 -10.02 2.06
CA LEU A 829 11.67 -9.42 2.80
C LEU A 829 12.31 -8.26 2.04
N ALA A 830 12.54 -8.44 0.73
CA ALA A 830 13.15 -7.42 -0.11
C ALA A 830 12.29 -6.15 -0.19
N PHE A 831 11.00 -6.26 -0.49
CA PHE A 831 10.14 -5.08 -0.58
C PHE A 831 10.01 -4.37 0.76
N THR A 832 9.92 -5.13 1.86
CA THR A 832 9.81 -4.55 3.20
C THR A 832 11.07 -3.77 3.61
N LEU A 833 12.26 -4.35 3.40
CA LEU A 833 13.51 -3.63 3.71
C LEU A 833 13.71 -2.44 2.78
N ALA A 834 13.38 -2.57 1.50
CA ALA A 834 13.45 -1.46 0.54
C ALA A 834 12.53 -0.31 0.96
N ASN A 835 11.29 -0.60 1.36
CA ASN A 835 10.35 0.38 1.90
C ASN A 835 10.93 1.06 3.15
N GLY A 836 11.53 0.29 4.07
CA GLY A 836 12.20 0.83 5.25
C GLY A 836 13.33 1.78 4.91
N PHE A 837 14.17 1.45 3.93
CA PHE A 837 15.22 2.35 3.46
C PHE A 837 14.66 3.57 2.71
N THR A 838 13.51 3.47 2.05
CA THR A 838 12.81 4.63 1.48
C THR A 838 12.35 5.60 2.57
N TYR A 839 11.79 5.13 3.68
CA TYR A 839 11.48 6.02 4.82
C TYR A 839 12.74 6.67 5.40
N VAL A 840 13.84 5.93 5.50
CA VAL A 840 15.13 6.49 5.95
C VAL A 840 15.57 7.62 5.04
N GLU A 841 15.60 7.41 3.72
CA GLU A 841 15.99 8.45 2.76
C GLU A 841 15.03 9.63 2.74
N TYR A 842 13.72 9.40 2.92
CA TYR A 842 12.71 10.45 3.03
C TYR A 842 12.89 11.31 4.29
N TYR A 843 13.12 10.70 5.45
CA TYR A 843 13.34 11.46 6.69
C TYR A 843 14.68 12.21 6.67
N LEU A 844 15.71 11.65 6.03
CA LEU A 844 16.96 12.36 5.77
C LEU A 844 16.77 13.54 4.81
N SER A 845 15.96 13.42 3.76
CA SER A 845 15.68 14.53 2.83
C SER A 845 14.93 15.68 3.51
N ARG A 846 14.15 15.39 4.56
CA ARG A 846 13.53 16.39 5.45
C ARG A 846 14.49 17.02 6.47
N GLY A 847 15.76 16.63 6.49
CA GLY A 847 16.77 17.17 7.42
C GLY A 847 16.77 16.54 8.81
N MET A 848 16.06 15.42 9.02
CA MET A 848 16.08 14.70 10.30
C MET A 848 17.39 13.90 10.43
N ARG A 849 17.96 13.82 11.64
CA ARG A 849 19.18 13.00 11.85
C ARG A 849 18.81 11.53 11.99
N ILE A 850 19.64 10.65 11.42
CA ILE A 850 19.38 9.20 11.40
C ILE A 850 19.06 8.60 12.79
N ASP A 851 19.78 9.05 13.82
CA ASP A 851 19.64 8.53 15.18
C ASP A 851 18.42 9.07 15.94
N ASP A 852 17.74 10.09 15.41
CA ASP A 852 16.53 10.66 16.02
C ASP A 852 15.27 9.87 15.65
N PHE A 853 15.27 9.16 14.51
CA PHE A 853 14.10 8.42 14.02
C PHE A 853 14.33 6.91 13.81
N ALA A 854 15.53 6.45 13.43
CA ALA A 854 15.76 5.03 13.15
C ALA A 854 15.40 4.11 14.34
N PRO A 855 15.64 4.48 15.61
CA PRO A 855 15.18 3.69 16.76
C PRO A 855 13.66 3.56 16.93
N ASN A 856 12.89 4.44 16.28
CA ASN A 856 11.42 4.50 16.27
C ASN A 856 10.82 3.79 15.05
N LEU A 857 11.64 3.15 14.21
CA LEU A 857 11.18 2.25 13.14
C LEU A 857 10.99 0.84 13.70
N SER A 858 9.81 0.26 13.47
CA SER A 858 9.51 -1.14 13.72
C SER A 858 9.29 -1.87 12.40
N PHE A 859 9.46 -3.18 12.39
CA PHE A 859 9.21 -4.03 11.23
C PHE A 859 8.13 -5.07 11.53
N PHE A 860 7.46 -5.57 10.49
CA PHE A 860 6.42 -6.58 10.63
C PHE A 860 6.42 -7.57 9.45
N PHE A 861 6.57 -8.86 9.73
CA PHE A 861 6.65 -9.91 8.71
C PHE A 861 5.59 -11.01 8.89
N SER A 862 5.22 -11.68 7.79
CA SER A 862 4.44 -12.93 7.78
C SER A 862 5.38 -14.14 7.82
N ASN A 863 5.01 -15.19 8.56
CA ASN A 863 5.75 -16.46 8.58
C ASN A 863 4.90 -17.59 8.00
N GLY A 864 5.33 -18.13 6.85
CA GLY A 864 4.72 -19.29 6.18
C GLY A 864 5.51 -20.58 6.41
N LEU A 865 5.43 -21.52 5.47
CA LEU A 865 6.03 -22.87 5.59
C LEU A 865 7.23 -23.12 4.65
N ASP A 866 7.50 -22.22 3.70
CA ASP A 866 8.71 -22.26 2.86
C ASP A 866 10.00 -22.17 3.70
N PRO A 867 11.11 -22.78 3.25
CA PRO A 867 12.35 -22.87 4.04
C PRO A 867 12.94 -21.50 4.41
N GLU A 868 12.80 -20.48 3.56
CA GLU A 868 13.34 -19.13 3.79
C GLU A 868 12.70 -18.45 5.01
N TYR A 869 11.49 -18.83 5.41
CA TYR A 869 10.86 -18.31 6.63
C TYR A 869 11.65 -18.66 7.91
N CYS A 870 12.50 -19.69 7.87
CA CYS A 870 13.37 -20.03 9.00
C CYS A 870 14.48 -19.00 9.26
N VAL A 871 14.85 -18.19 8.25
CA VAL A 871 16.01 -17.28 8.30
C VAL A 871 15.67 -15.82 7.98
N MET A 872 14.41 -15.50 7.69
CA MET A 872 14.00 -14.16 7.29
C MET A 872 14.37 -13.06 8.30
N GLY A 873 14.15 -13.30 9.60
CA GLY A 873 14.41 -12.32 10.65
C GLY A 873 15.89 -12.02 10.85
N ARG A 874 16.74 -13.05 10.84
CA ARG A 874 18.20 -12.91 10.91
C ARG A 874 18.80 -12.21 9.71
N VAL A 875 18.30 -12.48 8.49
CA VAL A 875 18.72 -11.78 7.27
C VAL A 875 18.33 -10.30 7.36
N ALA A 876 17.10 -10.00 7.78
CA ALA A 876 16.64 -8.63 7.97
C ALA A 876 17.54 -7.85 8.94
N ARG A 877 17.85 -8.43 10.10
CA ARG A 877 18.74 -7.82 11.11
C ARG A 877 20.14 -7.56 10.56
N ARG A 878 20.74 -8.55 9.88
CA ARG A 878 22.11 -8.44 9.35
C ARG A 878 22.24 -7.35 8.29
N ILE A 879 21.34 -7.34 7.29
CA ILE A 879 21.32 -6.30 6.26
C ILE A 879 21.15 -4.92 6.90
N TRP A 880 20.15 -4.75 7.77
CA TRP A 880 19.86 -3.47 8.41
C TRP A 880 21.04 -2.97 9.25
N ALA A 881 21.61 -3.82 10.11
CA ALA A 881 22.71 -3.44 10.99
C ALA A 881 23.95 -2.99 10.21
N VAL A 882 24.33 -3.76 9.18
CA VAL A 882 25.48 -3.46 8.32
C VAL A 882 25.26 -2.13 7.60
N VAL A 883 24.07 -1.92 7.03
CA VAL A 883 23.75 -0.70 6.28
C VAL A 883 23.70 0.51 7.21
N MET A 884 23.03 0.42 8.35
CA MET A 884 22.94 1.49 9.35
C MET A 884 24.33 1.91 9.83
N LYS A 885 25.22 0.96 10.09
CA LYS A 885 26.59 1.24 10.54
C LYS A 885 27.47 1.82 9.43
N HIS A 886 27.51 1.18 8.26
CA HIS A 886 28.53 1.45 7.25
C HIS A 886 28.11 2.42 6.14
N LYS A 887 26.81 2.55 5.84
CA LYS A 887 26.30 3.56 4.89
C LYS A 887 25.85 4.82 5.63
N TYR A 888 25.04 4.68 6.68
CA TYR A 888 24.43 5.83 7.35
C TYR A 888 25.20 6.34 8.58
N GLY A 889 26.22 5.61 9.06
CA GLY A 889 27.02 6.03 10.22
C GLY A 889 26.21 6.08 11.53
N ALA A 890 25.11 5.33 11.61
CA ALA A 890 24.17 5.37 12.72
C ALA A 890 24.70 4.64 13.96
N ASN A 891 24.22 5.06 15.13
CA ASN A 891 24.64 4.48 16.41
C ASN A 891 24.12 3.04 16.63
N GLU A 892 24.57 2.42 17.71
CA GLU A 892 24.21 1.03 18.07
C GLU A 892 22.70 0.78 18.17
N ARG A 893 21.93 1.76 18.68
CA ARG A 893 20.48 1.62 18.84
C ARG A 893 19.76 1.63 17.49
N SER A 894 20.23 2.44 16.55
CA SER A 894 19.70 2.55 15.19
C SER A 894 19.99 1.30 14.34
N GLN A 895 21.08 0.58 14.65
CA GLN A 895 21.44 -0.69 13.99
C GLN A 895 20.54 -1.86 14.39
N LYS A 896 19.75 -1.74 15.47
CA LYS A 896 18.94 -2.84 16.02
C LYS A 896 17.54 -2.87 15.39
N LEU A 897 17.40 -3.63 14.30
CA LEU A 897 16.11 -3.90 13.68
C LEU A 897 15.25 -4.76 14.61
N LYS A 898 14.13 -4.19 15.08
CA LYS A 898 13.13 -4.89 15.89
C LYS A 898 11.92 -5.21 15.03
N TYR A 899 11.39 -6.41 15.15
CA TYR A 899 10.26 -6.82 14.34
C TYR A 899 9.22 -7.64 15.09
N HIS A 900 7.99 -7.52 14.60
CA HIS A 900 6.88 -8.41 14.88
C HIS A 900 6.79 -9.50 13.81
N ILE A 901 6.43 -10.72 14.19
CA ILE A 901 5.99 -11.76 13.27
C ILE A 901 4.53 -12.10 13.55
N GLN A 902 3.77 -12.32 12.48
CA GLN A 902 2.48 -12.99 12.50
C GLN A 902 2.56 -14.26 11.63
N THR A 903 1.95 -15.34 12.10
CA THR A 903 1.77 -16.57 11.30
C THR A 903 0.92 -16.29 10.06
N SER A 904 1.17 -16.97 8.94
CA SER A 904 0.49 -16.65 7.68
C SER A 904 -0.99 -17.05 7.69
N GLY A 905 -1.90 -16.11 7.46
CA GLY A 905 -3.34 -16.36 7.32
C GLY A 905 -3.66 -17.15 6.05
N ARG A 906 -2.97 -16.87 4.95
CA ARG A 906 -3.11 -17.55 3.65
C ARG A 906 -2.75 -19.04 3.71
N SER A 907 -1.91 -19.44 4.66
CA SER A 907 -1.58 -20.84 4.90
C SER A 907 -2.70 -21.63 5.59
N LEU A 908 -3.71 -20.94 6.13
CA LEU A 908 -4.82 -21.53 6.87
C LEU A 908 -6.04 -21.70 5.95
N HIS A 909 -6.74 -22.82 6.10
CA HIS A 909 -7.75 -23.26 5.15
C HIS A 909 -9.10 -23.48 5.82
N ALA A 910 -10.19 -23.23 5.08
CA ALA A 910 -11.56 -23.45 5.56
C ALA A 910 -11.91 -24.95 5.64
N GLN A 911 -11.28 -25.77 4.80
CA GLN A 911 -11.34 -27.22 4.90
C GLN A 911 -10.41 -27.72 6.00
N GLU A 912 -10.86 -28.72 6.77
CA GLU A 912 -10.06 -29.37 7.82
C GLU A 912 -9.37 -28.37 8.75
N MET A 913 -10.15 -27.43 9.29
CA MET A 913 -9.63 -26.28 10.05
C MET A 913 -8.74 -26.69 11.25
N ASP A 914 -8.96 -27.87 11.84
CA ASP A 914 -8.11 -28.35 12.93
C ASP A 914 -6.63 -28.52 12.52
N PHE A 915 -6.35 -28.76 11.22
CA PHE A 915 -4.97 -28.81 10.72
C PHE A 915 -4.27 -27.45 10.75
N ASN A 916 -5.01 -26.35 10.88
CA ASN A 916 -4.45 -25.00 10.95
C ASN A 916 -3.64 -24.77 12.25
N ASP A 917 -3.99 -25.42 13.36
CA ASP A 917 -3.19 -25.35 14.60
C ASP A 917 -1.79 -25.96 14.40
N ILE A 918 -1.69 -27.02 13.59
CA ILE A 918 -0.41 -27.66 13.28
C ILE A 918 0.47 -26.70 12.49
N ARG A 919 -0.07 -26.08 11.44
CA ARG A 919 0.64 -25.09 10.61
C ARG A 919 1.12 -23.90 11.44
N THR A 920 0.21 -23.35 12.23
CA THR A 920 0.48 -22.20 13.12
C THR A 920 1.55 -22.54 14.15
N THR A 921 1.56 -23.76 14.69
CA THR A 921 2.59 -24.23 15.62
C THR A 921 3.99 -24.23 15.00
N LEU A 922 4.12 -24.75 13.78
CA LEU A 922 5.41 -24.77 13.07
C LEU A 922 5.91 -23.36 12.74
N GLN A 923 5.01 -22.49 12.29
CA GLN A 923 5.32 -21.09 11.98
C GLN A 923 5.75 -20.31 13.22
N ALA A 924 5.06 -20.50 14.34
CA ALA A 924 5.41 -19.90 15.62
C ALA A 924 6.77 -20.39 16.14
N LEU A 925 7.07 -21.69 15.95
CA LEU A 925 8.34 -22.28 16.36
C LEU A 925 9.51 -21.63 15.62
N MET A 926 9.43 -21.51 14.29
CA MET A 926 10.45 -20.84 13.47
C MET A 926 10.66 -19.39 13.92
N ALA A 927 9.57 -18.66 14.18
CA ALA A 927 9.64 -17.27 14.64
C ALA A 927 10.33 -17.12 16.01
N ILE A 928 10.08 -18.04 16.95
CA ILE A 928 10.67 -18.02 18.30
C ILE A 928 12.14 -18.45 18.27
N TYR A 929 12.49 -19.43 17.42
CA TYR A 929 13.88 -19.87 17.21
C TYR A 929 14.74 -18.80 16.55
N ASP A 930 14.19 -18.01 15.63
CA ASP A 930 14.89 -16.87 15.04
C ASP A 930 14.77 -15.57 15.87
N ASN A 931 14.39 -15.70 17.14
CA ASN A 931 14.44 -14.66 18.16
C ASN A 931 13.63 -13.39 17.82
N CYS A 932 12.38 -13.56 17.37
CA CYS A 932 11.45 -12.45 17.13
C CYS A 932 11.15 -11.61 18.39
N ASN A 933 10.83 -10.32 18.22
CA ASN A 933 10.58 -9.41 19.36
C ASN A 933 9.11 -9.38 19.81
N SER A 934 8.20 -9.81 18.94
CA SER A 934 6.77 -9.89 19.20
C SER A 934 6.15 -10.93 18.26
N LEU A 935 5.21 -11.74 18.75
CA LEU A 935 4.57 -12.81 17.96
C LEU A 935 3.04 -12.78 18.09
N HIS A 936 2.37 -12.85 16.94
CA HIS A 936 0.95 -13.17 16.83
C HIS A 936 0.80 -14.57 16.25
N THR A 937 -0.13 -15.33 16.82
CA THR A 937 -0.51 -16.67 16.35
C THR A 937 -1.96 -16.61 15.92
N ASN A 938 -2.23 -16.91 14.66
CA ASN A 938 -3.57 -16.95 14.11
C ASN A 938 -4.35 -18.10 14.74
N ALA A 939 -5.67 -18.02 14.65
CA ALA A 939 -6.55 -19.02 15.20
C ALA A 939 -6.90 -20.09 14.15
N TYR A 940 -7.38 -21.25 14.58
CA TYR A 940 -7.61 -22.38 13.66
C TYR A 940 -8.76 -22.09 12.66
N ASP A 941 -9.68 -21.21 13.04
CA ASP A 941 -10.87 -20.76 12.30
C ASP A 941 -10.64 -19.48 11.47
N GLU A 942 -9.39 -19.00 11.34
CA GLU A 942 -8.99 -17.77 10.63
C GLU A 942 -9.60 -17.66 9.23
N ALA A 943 -9.72 -18.78 8.50
CA ALA A 943 -10.21 -18.80 7.13
C ALA A 943 -11.71 -18.49 7.00
N VAL A 944 -12.46 -18.44 8.12
CA VAL A 944 -13.91 -18.26 8.15
C VAL A 944 -14.33 -17.06 8.98
N THR A 945 -13.79 -16.88 10.19
CA THR A 945 -14.27 -15.83 11.10
C THR A 945 -13.16 -15.26 11.98
N THR A 946 -13.44 -14.11 12.61
CA THR A 946 -12.57 -13.54 13.64
C THR A 946 -12.53 -14.46 14.88
N PRO A 947 -11.40 -14.60 15.58
CA PRO A 947 -11.25 -15.63 16.61
C PRO A 947 -12.25 -15.51 17.78
N THR A 948 -13.02 -16.58 18.00
CA THR A 948 -13.88 -16.75 19.19
C THR A 948 -13.07 -16.80 20.49
N GLU A 949 -13.74 -16.83 21.65
CA GLU A 949 -13.04 -17.02 22.93
C GLU A 949 -12.35 -18.38 23.04
N SER A 950 -12.94 -19.44 22.49
CA SER A 950 -12.34 -20.78 22.49
C SER A 950 -11.17 -20.87 21.51
N SER A 951 -11.32 -20.29 20.32
CA SER A 951 -10.31 -20.34 19.26
C SER A 951 -9.05 -19.55 19.63
N VAL A 952 -9.19 -18.33 20.17
CA VAL A 952 -8.01 -17.55 20.61
C VAL A 952 -7.22 -18.26 21.70
N ARG A 953 -7.88 -19.06 22.55
CA ARG A 953 -7.18 -19.81 23.61
C ARG A 953 -6.27 -20.87 23.03
N ARG A 954 -6.67 -21.55 21.95
CA ARG A 954 -5.82 -22.50 21.20
C ARG A 954 -4.62 -21.77 20.60
N ALA A 955 -4.88 -20.65 19.90
CA ALA A 955 -3.84 -19.83 19.31
C ALA A 955 -2.82 -19.32 20.35
N MET A 956 -3.28 -18.89 21.52
CA MET A 956 -2.41 -18.47 22.64
C MET A 956 -1.63 -19.65 23.24
N ALA A 957 -2.25 -20.81 23.37
CA ALA A 957 -1.62 -22.01 23.93
C ALA A 957 -0.39 -22.42 23.12
N ILE A 958 -0.39 -22.23 21.80
CA ILE A 958 0.79 -22.49 20.94
C ILE A 958 2.03 -21.75 21.46
N GLN A 959 1.92 -20.43 21.68
CA GLN A 959 3.06 -19.65 22.19
C GLN A 959 3.47 -20.06 23.60
N LEU A 960 2.48 -20.35 24.46
CA LEU A 960 2.74 -20.77 25.84
C LEU A 960 3.46 -22.11 25.91
N ILE A 961 3.03 -23.10 25.12
CA ILE A 961 3.65 -24.43 25.05
C ILE A 961 5.09 -24.31 24.54
N ILE A 962 5.33 -23.54 23.46
CA ILE A 962 6.68 -23.36 22.92
C ILE A 962 7.59 -22.67 23.96
N ASN A 963 7.15 -21.58 24.59
CA ASN A 963 8.00 -20.84 25.52
C ASN A 963 8.20 -21.55 26.87
N ARG A 964 7.18 -22.25 27.37
CA ARG A 964 7.17 -22.80 28.73
C ARG A 964 7.52 -24.29 28.78
N GLU A 965 7.00 -25.10 27.85
CA GLU A 965 7.11 -26.56 27.89
C GLU A 965 8.20 -27.12 26.96
N LEU A 966 8.37 -26.56 25.75
CA LEU A 966 9.34 -27.08 24.78
C LEU A 966 10.79 -26.88 25.28
N GLY A 967 11.45 -27.98 25.62
CA GLY A 967 12.78 -27.95 26.25
C GLY A 967 13.87 -27.28 25.41
N LEU A 968 13.87 -27.46 24.09
CA LEU A 968 14.88 -26.82 23.22
C LEU A 968 14.72 -25.29 23.14
N ALA A 969 13.51 -24.76 23.33
CA ALA A 969 13.26 -23.32 23.34
C ALA A 969 13.84 -22.59 24.57
N LYS A 970 14.38 -23.33 25.55
CA LYS A 970 15.18 -22.76 26.66
C LYS A 970 16.57 -22.29 26.19
N ASN A 971 17.06 -22.82 25.06
CA ASN A 971 18.17 -22.23 24.33
C ASN A 971 17.62 -21.12 23.40
N GLU A 972 18.31 -19.99 23.38
CA GLU A 972 17.88 -18.75 22.72
C GLU A 972 18.60 -18.51 21.39
N ASN A 973 19.54 -19.39 21.02
CA ASN A 973 20.23 -19.35 19.74
C ASN A 973 20.31 -20.73 19.03
N PRO A 974 19.22 -21.53 18.98
CA PRO A 974 19.28 -22.92 18.53
C PRO A 974 19.58 -23.05 17.02
N LEU A 975 19.45 -21.96 16.27
CA LEU A 975 19.72 -21.91 14.84
C LEU A 975 21.21 -21.76 14.51
N GLN A 976 22.03 -21.23 15.43
CA GLN A 976 23.44 -20.95 15.15
C GLN A 976 24.27 -22.23 15.06
N GLY A 977 25.15 -22.31 14.06
CA GLY A 977 25.98 -23.49 13.77
C GLY A 977 25.28 -24.58 12.95
N SER A 978 24.00 -24.40 12.58
CA SER A 978 23.32 -25.28 11.63
C SER A 978 23.73 -24.95 10.20
N TYR A 979 24.32 -25.90 9.49
CA TYR A 979 24.84 -25.68 8.13
C TYR A 979 23.79 -25.16 7.16
N ILE A 980 22.60 -25.77 7.17
CA ILE A 980 21.50 -25.35 6.27
C ILE A 980 20.97 -23.96 6.63
N VAL A 981 20.98 -23.58 7.91
CA VAL A 981 20.54 -22.25 8.32
C VAL A 981 21.55 -21.21 7.84
N GLU A 982 22.85 -21.46 7.98
CA GLU A 982 23.90 -20.56 7.49
C GLU A 982 23.82 -20.39 5.96
N GLU A 983 23.67 -21.49 5.23
CA GLU A 983 23.51 -21.48 3.78
C GLU A 983 22.25 -20.72 3.33
N LEU A 984 21.09 -21.02 3.92
CA LEU A 984 19.84 -20.31 3.63
C LEU A 984 19.94 -18.81 3.97
N THR A 985 20.64 -18.46 5.07
CA THR A 985 20.84 -17.05 5.45
C THR A 985 21.62 -16.30 4.36
N ASP A 986 22.69 -16.90 3.83
CA ASP A 986 23.50 -16.27 2.78
C ASP A 986 22.77 -16.23 1.43
N LEU A 987 22.05 -17.29 1.07
CA LEU A 987 21.24 -17.38 -0.15
C LEU A 987 20.12 -16.34 -0.15
N MET A 988 19.35 -16.27 0.93
CA MET A 988 18.26 -15.31 1.06
C MET A 988 18.79 -13.87 1.10
N GLU A 989 19.89 -13.60 1.81
CA GLU A 989 20.51 -12.27 1.82
C GLU A 989 20.93 -11.85 0.40
N GLU A 990 21.57 -12.72 -0.38
CA GLU A 990 21.95 -12.39 -1.77
C GLU A 990 20.71 -12.20 -2.67
N ALA A 991 19.68 -13.04 -2.52
CA ALA A 991 18.44 -12.91 -3.29
C ALA A 991 17.75 -11.55 -3.03
N VAL A 992 17.75 -11.08 -1.78
CA VAL A 992 17.27 -9.75 -1.40
C VAL A 992 18.09 -8.64 -2.06
N LEU A 993 19.42 -8.75 -2.08
CA LEU A 993 20.29 -7.76 -2.75
C LEU A 993 20.07 -7.70 -4.26
N LEU A 994 19.83 -8.84 -4.91
CA LEU A 994 19.46 -8.89 -6.33
C LEU A 994 18.11 -8.21 -6.57
N GLU A 995 17.16 -8.36 -5.66
CA GLU A 995 15.87 -7.67 -5.75
C GLU A 995 16.00 -6.15 -5.54
N PHE A 996 16.86 -5.71 -4.62
CA PHE A 996 17.21 -4.29 -4.49
C PHE A 996 17.78 -3.72 -5.79
N GLN A 997 18.55 -4.51 -6.56
CA GLN A 997 19.09 -4.07 -7.84
C GLN A 997 17.95 -3.86 -8.85
N ARG A 998 17.00 -4.79 -8.94
CA ARG A 998 15.85 -4.66 -9.83
C ARG A 998 14.98 -3.44 -9.50
N LEU A 999 14.83 -3.12 -8.21
CA LEU A 999 14.15 -1.91 -7.76
C LEU A 999 14.96 -0.65 -8.10
N HIS A 1000 16.28 -0.67 -7.86
CA HIS A 1000 17.17 0.44 -8.20
C HIS A 1000 17.13 0.79 -9.69
N ASP A 1001 17.18 -0.21 -10.56
CA ASP A 1001 17.13 -0.05 -12.03
C ASP A 1001 15.81 0.59 -12.51
N ARG A 1002 14.79 0.65 -11.64
CA ARG A 1002 13.47 1.26 -11.87
C ARG A 1002 13.28 2.58 -11.13
N GLY A 1003 14.34 3.20 -10.61
CA GLY A 1003 14.27 4.46 -9.87
C GLY A 1003 13.94 4.29 -8.38
N GLY A 1004 14.26 3.14 -7.80
CA GLY A 1004 13.98 2.83 -6.40
C GLY A 1004 12.53 2.41 -6.17
N VAL A 1005 12.06 2.44 -4.91
CA VAL A 1005 10.72 1.94 -4.56
C VAL A 1005 9.60 2.74 -5.23
N LEU A 1006 9.69 4.08 -5.22
CA LEU A 1006 8.66 4.95 -5.79
C LEU A 1006 8.57 4.82 -7.32
N GLY A 1007 9.72 4.82 -8.02
CA GLY A 1007 9.72 4.60 -9.48
C GLY A 1007 9.26 3.19 -9.88
N ALA A 1008 9.57 2.18 -9.07
CA ALA A 1008 9.03 0.84 -9.24
C ALA A 1008 7.50 0.79 -9.02
N MET A 1009 6.96 1.55 -8.05
CA MET A 1009 5.51 1.65 -7.81
C MET A 1009 4.79 2.34 -8.98
N GLU A 1010 5.37 3.39 -9.57
CA GLU A 1010 4.81 4.04 -10.75
C GLU A 1010 4.64 3.10 -11.96
N THR A 1011 5.57 2.15 -12.11
CA THR A 1011 5.52 1.13 -13.17
C THR A 1011 4.72 -0.11 -12.77
N GLY A 1012 4.20 -0.15 -11.54
CA GLY A 1012 3.46 -1.28 -10.99
C GLY A 1012 4.31 -2.53 -10.76
N TYR A 1013 5.64 -2.40 -10.63
CA TYR A 1013 6.55 -3.54 -10.56
C TYR A 1013 6.27 -4.45 -9.37
N GLN A 1014 6.18 -3.88 -8.16
CA GLN A 1014 5.94 -4.64 -6.95
C GLN A 1014 4.61 -5.39 -7.04
N ARG A 1015 3.52 -4.66 -7.33
CA ARG A 1015 2.17 -5.21 -7.47
C ARG A 1015 2.10 -6.29 -8.53
N GLY A 1016 2.69 -6.05 -9.70
CA GLY A 1016 2.76 -7.04 -10.78
C GLY A 1016 3.48 -8.32 -10.36
N LYS A 1017 4.63 -8.19 -9.70
CA LYS A 1017 5.39 -9.34 -9.20
C LYS A 1017 4.63 -10.13 -8.14
N ILE A 1018 3.99 -9.45 -7.19
CA ILE A 1018 3.16 -10.07 -6.15
C ILE A 1018 2.01 -10.86 -6.81
N GLN A 1019 1.33 -10.27 -7.80
CA GLN A 1019 0.25 -10.94 -8.53
C GLN A 1019 0.73 -12.17 -9.31
N ASP A 1020 1.90 -12.09 -9.95
CA ASP A 1020 2.45 -13.21 -10.71
C ASP A 1020 2.89 -14.37 -9.78
N GLU A 1021 3.48 -14.07 -8.63
CA GLU A 1021 3.81 -15.06 -7.58
C GLU A 1021 2.53 -15.66 -6.97
N SER A 1022 1.50 -14.85 -6.74
CA SER A 1022 0.20 -15.30 -6.25
C SER A 1022 -0.46 -16.28 -7.23
N LEU A 1023 -0.46 -15.95 -8.52
CA LEU A 1023 -1.00 -16.80 -9.57
C LEU A 1023 -0.25 -18.12 -9.66
N HIS A 1024 1.08 -18.10 -9.56
CA HIS A 1024 1.90 -19.31 -9.56
C HIS A 1024 1.54 -20.23 -8.39
N TYR A 1025 1.43 -19.68 -7.18
CA TYR A 1025 1.00 -20.45 -6.00
C TYR A 1025 -0.39 -21.06 -6.19
N GLU A 1026 -1.38 -20.28 -6.64
CA GLU A 1026 -2.74 -20.80 -6.82
C GLU A 1026 -2.80 -21.87 -7.91
N GLN A 1027 -2.04 -21.73 -8.99
CA GLN A 1027 -1.93 -22.75 -10.04
C GLN A 1027 -1.40 -24.08 -9.48
N LEU A 1028 -0.30 -24.06 -8.72
CA LEU A 1028 0.27 -25.26 -8.11
C LEU A 1028 -0.67 -25.90 -7.07
N LYS A 1029 -1.37 -25.06 -6.30
CA LYS A 1029 -2.37 -25.51 -5.33
C LYS A 1029 -3.56 -26.18 -6.02
N HIS A 1030 -4.07 -25.64 -7.13
CA HIS A 1030 -5.22 -26.23 -7.83
C HIS A 1030 -4.83 -27.44 -8.68
N SER A 1031 -3.62 -27.47 -9.25
CA SER A 1031 -3.12 -28.63 -10.00
C SER A 1031 -2.78 -29.82 -9.09
N GLY A 1032 -2.47 -29.56 -7.81
CA GLY A 1032 -2.03 -30.56 -6.85
C GLY A 1032 -0.51 -30.79 -6.84
N GLU A 1033 0.26 -30.06 -7.66
CA GLU A 1033 1.72 -30.10 -7.66
C GLU A 1033 2.32 -29.58 -6.34
N LEU A 1034 1.65 -28.60 -5.72
CA LEU A 1034 1.93 -28.19 -4.35
C LEU A 1034 0.95 -28.88 -3.39
N PRO A 1035 1.39 -29.89 -2.62
CA PRO A 1035 0.49 -30.63 -1.74
C PRO A 1035 0.05 -29.78 -0.55
N ILE A 1036 -1.26 -29.61 -0.41
CA ILE A 1036 -1.93 -28.96 0.71
C ILE A 1036 -2.85 -29.99 1.38
N ILE A 1037 -2.40 -30.47 2.54
CA ILE A 1037 -3.09 -31.49 3.34
C ILE A 1037 -4.49 -31.03 3.78
N GLY A 1038 -5.50 -31.84 3.51
CA GLY A 1038 -6.92 -31.53 3.77
C GLY A 1038 -7.61 -30.72 2.65
N VAL A 1039 -6.89 -30.31 1.61
CA VAL A 1039 -7.42 -29.47 0.53
C VAL A 1039 -7.34 -30.17 -0.83
N ASN A 1040 -6.12 -30.45 -1.31
CA ASN A 1040 -5.87 -31.13 -2.58
C ASN A 1040 -5.16 -32.49 -2.39
N ALA A 1041 -4.66 -32.76 -1.20
CA ALA A 1041 -3.98 -33.99 -0.80
C ALA A 1041 -4.52 -34.43 0.57
N PHE A 1042 -4.64 -35.74 0.81
CA PHE A 1042 -5.22 -36.28 2.05
C PHE A 1042 -6.57 -35.64 2.39
N VAL A 1043 -7.50 -35.70 1.43
CA VAL A 1043 -8.86 -35.17 1.57
C VAL A 1043 -9.74 -36.21 2.27
N ASP A 1044 -10.58 -35.78 3.21
CA ASP A 1044 -11.55 -36.66 3.88
C ASP A 1044 -12.52 -37.28 2.86
N PRO A 1045 -12.60 -38.62 2.77
CA PRO A 1045 -13.57 -39.28 1.88
C PRO A 1045 -15.02 -39.16 2.35
N ASN A 1046 -15.26 -38.83 3.63
CA ASN A 1046 -16.59 -38.59 4.20
C ASN A 1046 -16.61 -37.22 4.88
N PRO A 1047 -16.46 -36.12 4.12
CA PRO A 1047 -16.36 -34.79 4.72
C PRO A 1047 -17.52 -34.59 5.67
N ALA A 1048 -17.21 -34.45 6.97
CA ALA A 1048 -18.21 -34.01 7.91
C ALA A 1048 -18.83 -32.74 7.31
N ARG A 1049 -20.16 -32.70 7.14
CA ARG A 1049 -20.83 -31.43 6.81
C ARG A 1049 -20.28 -30.43 7.82
N GLN A 1050 -19.62 -29.37 7.34
CA GLN A 1050 -19.22 -28.29 8.22
C GLN A 1050 -20.43 -27.99 9.10
N PRO A 1051 -20.28 -27.96 10.44
CA PRO A 1051 -21.42 -27.72 11.29
C PRO A 1051 -22.10 -26.44 10.81
N ASP A 1052 -23.41 -26.51 10.55
CA ASP A 1052 -24.22 -25.37 10.09
C ASP A 1052 -24.18 -24.18 11.10
N ASP A 1053 -23.53 -24.38 12.25
CA ASP A 1053 -23.58 -23.57 13.47
C ASP A 1053 -22.15 -23.21 13.97
N ILE A 1054 -21.21 -22.90 13.07
CA ILE A 1054 -19.94 -22.27 13.48
C ILE A 1054 -20.28 -20.89 14.07
N GLU A 1055 -19.89 -20.66 15.32
CA GLU A 1055 -20.06 -19.35 15.97
C GLU A 1055 -19.27 -18.29 15.19
N LEU A 1056 -19.99 -17.36 14.55
CA LEU A 1056 -19.39 -16.27 13.78
C LEU A 1056 -19.25 -15.03 14.66
N ALA A 1057 -18.02 -14.54 14.77
CA ALA A 1057 -17.73 -13.26 15.39
C ALA A 1057 -18.15 -12.13 14.42
N ARG A 1058 -19.35 -11.58 14.64
CA ARG A 1058 -19.91 -10.42 13.91
C ARG A 1058 -20.53 -9.40 14.86
N SER A 1059 -20.67 -8.17 14.38
CA SER A 1059 -21.39 -7.12 15.08
C SER A 1059 -22.91 -7.34 15.01
N THR A 1060 -23.58 -7.01 16.10
CA THR A 1060 -25.04 -7.08 16.21
C THR A 1060 -25.69 -5.78 15.72
N GLU A 1061 -26.96 -5.86 15.33
CA GLU A 1061 -27.75 -4.68 14.95
C GLU A 1061 -27.83 -3.62 16.06
N ALA A 1062 -27.82 -4.04 17.33
CA ALA A 1062 -27.80 -3.13 18.47
C ALA A 1062 -26.48 -2.35 18.54
N GLU A 1063 -25.35 -3.01 18.36
CA GLU A 1063 -24.01 -2.41 18.36
C GLU A 1063 -23.84 -1.41 17.20
N LYS A 1064 -24.32 -1.76 15.99
CA LYS A 1064 -24.28 -0.85 14.82
C LYS A 1064 -25.05 0.45 15.10
N ARG A 1065 -26.28 0.33 15.61
CA ARG A 1065 -27.14 1.48 15.97
C ARG A 1065 -26.58 2.29 17.13
N GLU A 1066 -25.91 1.64 18.07
CA GLU A 1066 -25.21 2.29 19.17
C GLU A 1066 -24.07 3.20 18.67
N GLN A 1067 -23.22 2.72 17.77
CA GLN A 1067 -22.16 3.54 17.18
C GLN A 1067 -22.69 4.76 16.42
N ILE A 1068 -23.78 4.60 15.66
CA ILE A 1068 -24.42 5.72 14.96
C ILE A 1068 -24.94 6.77 15.96
N ARG A 1069 -25.53 6.33 17.08
CA ARG A 1069 -25.98 7.24 18.16
C ARG A 1069 -24.81 7.93 18.86
N HIS A 1070 -23.72 7.22 19.14
CA HIS A 1070 -22.50 7.80 19.72
C HIS A 1070 -21.94 8.92 18.83
N LEU A 1071 -21.83 8.67 17.52
CA LEU A 1071 -21.40 9.68 16.56
C LEU A 1071 -22.33 10.89 16.53
N ALA A 1072 -23.65 10.68 16.53
CA ALA A 1072 -24.62 11.76 16.53
C ALA A 1072 -24.48 12.64 17.78
N ALA A 1073 -24.31 12.03 18.96
CA ALA A 1073 -24.09 12.73 20.21
C ALA A 1073 -22.78 13.54 20.20
N PHE A 1074 -21.68 12.94 19.73
CA PHE A 1074 -20.39 13.62 19.59
C PHE A 1074 -20.49 14.85 18.66
N ARG A 1075 -21.12 14.69 17.50
CA ARG A 1075 -21.32 15.81 16.55
C ARG A 1075 -22.19 16.92 17.14
N GLN A 1076 -23.24 16.56 17.87
CA GLN A 1076 -24.10 17.53 18.53
C GLN A 1076 -23.33 18.32 19.61
N GLN A 1077 -22.50 17.65 20.40
CA GLN A 1077 -21.68 18.29 21.43
C GLN A 1077 -20.64 19.26 20.86
N HIS A 1078 -20.12 18.99 19.66
CA HIS A 1078 -19.01 19.75 19.06
C HIS A 1078 -19.39 20.59 17.83
N GLN A 1079 -20.69 20.77 17.57
CA GLN A 1079 -21.22 21.43 16.38
C GLN A 1079 -20.61 22.83 16.17
N ASP A 1080 -20.53 23.64 17.22
CA ASP A 1080 -20.07 25.05 17.15
C ASP A 1080 -18.55 25.18 16.91
N GLY A 1081 -17.76 24.13 17.17
CA GLY A 1081 -16.30 24.15 17.09
C GLY A 1081 -15.70 23.38 15.92
N SER A 1082 -16.44 22.42 15.35
CA SER A 1082 -15.89 21.47 14.37
C SER A 1082 -15.45 22.14 13.06
N GLU A 1083 -16.22 23.09 12.55
CA GLU A 1083 -15.97 23.71 11.23
C GLU A 1083 -14.69 24.55 11.26
N ALA A 1084 -14.54 25.38 12.31
CA ALA A 1084 -13.34 26.18 12.52
C ALA A 1084 -12.09 25.29 12.73
N ALA A 1085 -12.22 24.14 13.38
CA ALA A 1085 -11.12 23.19 13.53
C ALA A 1085 -10.72 22.55 12.18
N LEU A 1086 -11.70 22.13 11.38
CA LEU A 1086 -11.46 21.55 10.06
C LEU A 1086 -10.85 22.56 9.08
N GLU A 1087 -11.24 23.84 9.14
CA GLU A 1087 -10.60 24.86 8.29
C GLU A 1087 -9.14 25.11 8.71
N ARG A 1088 -8.83 25.11 10.02
CA ARG A 1088 -7.42 25.17 10.48
C ARG A 1088 -6.61 23.99 9.98
N LEU A 1089 -7.18 22.79 9.95
CA LEU A 1089 -6.52 21.60 9.40
C LEU A 1089 -6.21 21.78 7.90
N LYS A 1090 -7.20 22.24 7.13
CA LYS A 1090 -7.03 22.52 5.70
C LYS A 1090 -6.01 23.62 5.45
N GLN A 1091 -6.02 24.68 6.26
CA GLN A 1091 -5.04 25.76 6.19
C GLN A 1091 -3.62 25.25 6.48
N ALA A 1092 -3.43 24.43 7.52
CA ALA A 1092 -2.13 23.82 7.83
C ALA A 1092 -1.62 22.97 6.66
N ALA A 1093 -2.48 22.19 6.01
CA ALA A 1093 -2.11 21.44 4.81
C ALA A 1093 -1.75 22.34 3.62
N ARG A 1094 -2.54 23.39 3.33
CA ARG A 1094 -2.29 24.33 2.21
C ARG A 1094 -1.04 25.17 2.38
N GLN A 1095 -0.68 25.51 3.62
CA GLN A 1095 0.50 26.33 3.96
C GLN A 1095 1.76 25.49 4.21
N ASP A 1096 1.73 24.20 3.89
CA ASP A 1096 2.81 23.24 4.16
C ASP A 1096 3.27 23.20 5.64
N GLY A 1097 2.34 23.45 6.56
CA GLY A 1097 2.53 23.28 8.00
C GLY A 1097 2.46 21.82 8.44
N ASN A 1098 2.77 21.55 9.71
CA ASN A 1098 2.68 20.20 10.28
C ASN A 1098 1.20 19.80 10.47
N VAL A 1099 0.72 18.84 9.66
CA VAL A 1099 -0.69 18.41 9.67
C VAL A 1099 -1.00 17.62 10.94
N PHE A 1100 -0.06 16.83 11.46
CA PHE A 1100 -0.27 16.04 12.67
C PHE A 1100 -0.42 16.92 13.92
N GLU A 1101 0.30 18.03 13.99
CA GLU A 1101 0.13 19.02 15.06
C GLU A 1101 -1.29 19.60 15.07
N ALA A 1102 -1.84 19.96 13.91
CA ALA A 1102 -3.23 20.40 13.81
C ALA A 1102 -4.21 19.27 14.20
N LEU A 1103 -3.95 18.03 13.80
CA LEU A 1103 -4.78 16.88 14.16
C LEU A 1103 -4.85 16.65 15.67
N MET A 1104 -3.79 16.94 16.44
CA MET A 1104 -3.81 16.83 17.90
C MET A 1104 -4.90 17.67 18.58
N ASP A 1105 -5.38 18.73 17.92
CA ASP A 1105 -6.50 19.54 18.42
C ASP A 1105 -7.82 19.24 17.70
N VAL A 1106 -7.78 18.97 16.40
CA VAL A 1106 -8.99 18.76 15.59
C VAL A 1106 -9.77 17.53 16.02
N VAL A 1107 -9.10 16.44 16.40
CA VAL A 1107 -9.75 15.19 16.84
C VAL A 1107 -10.60 15.35 18.10
N LYS A 1108 -10.43 16.45 18.85
CA LYS A 1108 -11.25 16.77 20.04
C LYS A 1108 -12.64 17.28 19.68
N SER A 1109 -12.87 17.69 18.43
CA SER A 1109 -14.11 18.34 18.00
C SER A 1109 -14.63 17.88 16.64
N ALA A 1110 -13.93 16.99 15.95
CA ALA A 1110 -14.34 16.46 14.64
C ALA A 1110 -14.19 14.94 14.59
N SER A 1111 -15.17 14.27 13.96
CA SER A 1111 -15.13 12.82 13.76
C SER A 1111 -14.10 12.44 12.68
N LEU A 1112 -13.76 11.16 12.64
CA LEU A 1112 -12.83 10.59 11.66
C LEU A 1112 -13.26 10.90 10.22
N GLY A 1113 -14.53 10.69 9.88
CA GLY A 1113 -15.05 10.98 8.54
C GLY A 1113 -15.09 12.47 8.20
N GLN A 1114 -15.31 13.36 9.18
CA GLN A 1114 -15.19 14.81 8.97
C GLN A 1114 -13.74 15.20 8.64
N ILE A 1115 -12.77 14.66 9.39
CA ILE A 1115 -11.34 14.91 9.18
C ILE A 1115 -10.89 14.40 7.80
N THR A 1116 -11.24 13.15 7.46
CA THR A 1116 -10.86 12.54 6.18
C THR A 1116 -11.40 13.33 4.99
N ARG A 1117 -12.68 13.74 5.02
CA ARG A 1117 -13.27 14.56 3.94
C ARG A 1117 -12.57 15.92 3.80
N ALA A 1118 -12.28 16.59 4.92
CA ALA A 1118 -11.56 17.86 4.88
C ALA A 1118 -10.15 17.70 4.29
N LEU A 1119 -9.46 16.59 4.59
CA LEU A 1119 -8.15 16.29 4.01
C LEU A 1119 -8.21 15.90 2.53
N TYR A 1120 -9.30 15.29 2.04
CA TYR A 1120 -9.48 15.04 0.60
C TYR A 1120 -9.54 16.34 -0.22
N GLU A 1121 -10.09 17.43 0.34
CA GLU A 1121 -10.16 18.73 -0.33
C GLU A 1121 -8.78 19.36 -0.58
N VAL A 1122 -7.76 19.01 0.22
CA VAL A 1122 -6.44 19.66 0.21
C VAL A 1122 -5.28 18.73 -0.13
N GLY A 1123 -5.40 17.43 0.14
CA GLY A 1123 -4.36 16.42 -0.11
C GLY A 1123 -4.70 15.41 -1.20
N GLY A 1124 -5.93 15.47 -1.73
CA GLY A 1124 -6.44 14.58 -2.76
C GLY A 1124 -6.77 13.17 -2.28
N GLN A 1125 -7.57 12.47 -3.07
CA GLN A 1125 -7.89 11.05 -2.87
C GLN A 1125 -6.85 10.16 -3.55
N TYR A 1126 -6.68 8.95 -3.02
CA TYR A 1126 -5.84 7.92 -3.64
C TYR A 1126 -6.34 7.61 -5.07
N ARG A 1127 -5.44 7.64 -6.05
CA ARG A 1127 -5.71 7.16 -7.41
C ARG A 1127 -5.22 5.73 -7.51
N ARG A 1128 -6.15 4.80 -7.78
CA ARG A 1128 -5.84 3.37 -7.80
C ARG A 1128 -4.89 3.00 -8.93
N ASN A 1129 -3.90 2.19 -8.59
CA ASN A 1129 -3.04 1.47 -9.53
C ASN A 1129 -3.68 0.13 -9.92
N MET A 1130 -3.37 -0.34 -11.14
CA MET A 1130 -3.86 -1.61 -11.71
C MET A 1130 -3.17 -2.83 -11.13
#